data_AF-A0A5R9FJ34-F1
#
_entry.id   AF-A0A5R9FJ34-F1
#
_cell.length_a   1.000
_cell.length_b   1.000
_cell.length_c   1.000
_cell.angle_alpha   90.00
_cell.angle_beta   90.00
_cell.angle_gamma   90.00
#
_symmetry.space_group_name_H-M   'P 1'
#
loop_
_entity.id
_entity.type
_entity.pdbx_description
1 polymer ?
#
loop_
_entity_poly.entity_id
_entity_poly.type
_entity_poly.pdbx_seq_one_letter_code
_entity_poly.pdbx_strand_id
1 'polypeptide(L)'
;MKGLHRLGRRRRAVVIGLSAAAAVAGAVTLLPSSAGAATLGTQAAPSGRYFGTAVSAGKLGDSTYATILDREFNMITPENEMKWDTTEPSRGSFNFGPADQIVSHATSHGQQMRGHTLVWHSQLPNWVSGITDAATLRSVMNNHITTQMTHFKGKIHSWDVVNEAFADGSTQHRSSVFQNVLGGGFIEEAFRTARAADPAAKLCYNDYNIENWTDAKTQGVYAMVRDFKSRGVPIDCVGFQSHFGTSGPPASFGTTLSNFAALGVDVQITELDIATAPPTAYANTVKACLNVSRCTGITVWGIRDSDSWRSADTPLLFDSGGNPKPAYDAVISTLGAGTSSSAGPSASPSASSSSTDQPRTKTRRVRPTASGTTTSPSPSATGSLPSTFQWSSSGELIAPKSDASHNIAGIKDPSVVYYNGKYHVFASVADSSGYSMVYLSFTDWSQAGSATHHYLDQSPIGKGYRAAPQVFYFAPQNLWYLVYQTGDNASYSTNADISNPNGWSAPKGFYSSMPTIISQNIGNGYWVDMWVICDSANCYLFSSDDNGHLYRSQTTLSQFPNGMTNTVIAAQDADRNNLFEASNVYKVQGKNQYLLLVEAIGSDGRRYFRSWTSGSIDGSWTALAASESNPFARAGNVTFPAGAWTKDISHGEMIRAGYDQTLTISPCKMQFLYQGRDPNSSTDYNSLPWRLGLLTQSNSTC
;
A
#
# COMPACT_ATOMS: atom_id res chain seq x y z
N MET A 1 -81.33 38.85 -19.08
CA MET A 1 -82.28 39.70 -18.33
C MET A 1 -81.65 40.07 -16.99
N LYS A 2 -81.97 41.22 -16.39
CA LYS A 2 -81.38 41.69 -15.12
C LYS A 2 -82.32 41.43 -13.93
N GLY A 3 -81.75 41.14 -12.76
CA GLY A 3 -82.37 41.30 -11.44
C GLY A 3 -82.73 40.00 -10.71
N LEU A 4 -82.76 39.96 -9.36
CA LEU A 4 -82.44 41.03 -8.41
C LEU A 4 -82.26 40.48 -6.96
N HIS A 5 -81.14 40.83 -6.28
CA HIS A 5 -80.99 40.90 -4.79
C HIS A 5 -81.19 39.61 -3.92
N ARG A 6 -80.74 39.50 -2.65
CA ARG A 6 -80.33 40.48 -1.61
C ARG A 6 -79.48 39.83 -0.47
N LEU A 7 -78.95 40.68 0.44
CA LEU A 7 -78.39 40.38 1.79
C LEU A 7 -76.97 39.72 1.83
N GLY A 8 -76.01 40.12 2.69
CA GLY A 8 -75.84 41.38 3.43
C GLY A 8 -75.50 41.26 4.93
N ARG A 9 -74.22 41.32 5.32
CA ARG A 9 -73.78 41.93 6.60
C ARG A 9 -72.28 42.31 6.61
N ARG A 10 -71.87 43.08 7.63
CA ARG A 10 -70.63 43.89 7.72
C ARG A 10 -69.71 43.41 8.86
N ARG A 11 -68.38 43.50 8.66
CA ARG A 11 -67.28 43.73 9.67
C ARG A 11 -67.14 42.58 10.74
N ARG A 12 -65.98 42.23 11.31
CA ARG A 12 -64.69 42.93 11.57
C ARG A 12 -63.48 41.97 11.52
N ALA A 13 -62.34 42.52 11.08
CA ALA A 13 -60.95 42.38 11.55
C ALA A 13 -60.47 41.23 12.51
N VAL A 14 -59.29 40.70 12.16
CA VAL A 14 -58.05 40.56 13.00
C VAL A 14 -57.67 39.21 13.68
N VAL A 15 -56.56 38.62 13.16
CA VAL A 15 -55.39 37.97 13.83
C VAL A 15 -55.38 36.47 14.28
N ILE A 16 -54.45 35.74 13.65
CA ILE A 16 -53.53 34.64 14.09
C ILE A 16 -54.09 33.41 14.85
N GLY A 17 -53.75 32.20 14.37
CA GLY A 17 -53.54 31.03 15.26
C GLY A 17 -53.66 29.62 14.67
N LEU A 18 -52.50 28.98 14.39
CA LEU A 18 -52.18 27.54 14.60
C LEU A 18 -52.90 26.38 13.86
N SER A 19 -52.05 25.53 13.26
CA SER A 19 -52.03 24.05 13.30
C SER A 19 -53.09 23.19 12.59
N ALA A 20 -52.63 22.42 11.60
CA ALA A 20 -52.93 20.98 11.46
C ALA A 20 -51.82 20.28 10.66
N ALA A 21 -51.20 19.23 11.23
CA ALA A 21 -50.25 18.37 10.52
C ALA A 21 -50.98 17.16 9.91
N ALA A 22 -50.62 16.77 8.70
CA ALA A 22 -51.09 15.54 8.06
C ALA A 22 -49.92 14.55 7.93
N ALA A 23 -50.03 13.39 8.58
CA ALA A 23 -49.01 12.35 8.54
C ALA A 23 -49.13 11.53 7.25
N VAL A 24 -48.04 11.43 6.49
CA VAL A 24 -47.88 10.45 5.41
C VAL A 24 -46.94 9.37 5.91
N ALA A 25 -47.51 8.20 6.23
CA ALA A 25 -46.74 7.02 6.63
C ALA A 25 -46.07 6.40 5.39
N GLY A 26 -44.85 6.82 5.08
CA GLY A 26 -44.01 6.15 4.10
C GLY A 26 -43.53 4.80 4.64
N ALA A 27 -44.02 3.70 4.06
CA ALA A 27 -43.47 2.38 4.32
C ALA A 27 -42.06 2.29 3.72
N VAL A 28 -41.04 2.54 4.56
CA VAL A 28 -39.66 2.27 4.19
C VAL A 28 -39.49 0.76 4.11
N THR A 29 -39.45 0.23 2.89
CA THR A 29 -38.91 -1.10 2.65
C THR A 29 -37.44 -1.07 3.03
N LEU A 30 -37.12 -1.59 4.22
CA LEU A 30 -35.75 -1.89 4.62
C LEU A 30 -35.17 -2.91 3.65
N LEU A 31 -34.50 -2.43 2.61
CA LEU A 31 -33.51 -3.24 1.92
C LEU A 31 -32.47 -3.65 2.99
N PRO A 32 -32.16 -4.95 3.15
CA PRO A 32 -31.14 -5.36 4.09
C PRO A 32 -29.83 -4.66 3.71
N SER A 33 -29.20 -3.98 4.68
CA SER A 33 -27.82 -3.55 4.54
C SER A 33 -26.98 -4.78 4.30
N SER A 34 -26.57 -5.03 3.05
CA SER A 34 -25.62 -6.08 2.70
C SER A 34 -24.22 -5.65 3.13
N ALA A 35 -24.01 -5.57 4.44
CA ALA A 35 -22.72 -5.88 5.01
C ALA A 35 -22.38 -7.29 4.51
N GLY A 36 -21.37 -7.40 3.65
CA GLY A 36 -20.97 -8.68 3.09
C GLY A 36 -20.73 -9.69 4.21
N ALA A 37 -21.24 -10.91 4.05
CA ALA A 37 -20.99 -11.96 5.02
C ALA A 37 -19.48 -12.14 5.22
N ALA A 38 -19.06 -12.54 6.43
CA ALA A 38 -17.67 -12.86 6.69
C ALA A 38 -17.28 -14.12 5.92
N THR A 39 -16.39 -13.97 4.94
CA THR A 39 -15.83 -15.04 4.09
C THR A 39 -14.32 -15.13 4.28
N LEU A 40 -13.69 -16.24 3.90
CA LEU A 40 -12.26 -16.47 4.15
C LEU A 40 -11.37 -15.36 3.55
N GLY A 41 -11.59 -15.01 2.29
CA GLY A 41 -10.87 -13.95 1.58
C GLY A 41 -11.15 -12.55 2.13
N THR A 42 -12.39 -12.25 2.53
CA THR A 42 -12.74 -10.94 3.11
C THR A 42 -12.21 -10.77 4.54
N GLN A 43 -12.04 -11.86 5.29
CA GLN A 43 -11.41 -11.84 6.62
C GLN A 43 -9.88 -11.82 6.56
N ALA A 44 -9.25 -12.40 5.53
CA ALA A 44 -7.79 -12.34 5.35
C ALA A 44 -7.31 -10.98 4.82
N ALA A 45 -8.06 -10.36 3.91
CA ALA A 45 -7.68 -9.15 3.19
C ALA A 45 -7.27 -7.94 4.08
N PRO A 46 -7.95 -7.61 5.20
CA PRO A 46 -7.55 -6.52 6.10
C PRO A 46 -6.13 -6.68 6.67
N SER A 47 -5.64 -7.91 6.77
CA SER A 47 -4.29 -8.21 7.25
C SER A 47 -3.21 -8.14 6.14
N GLY A 48 -3.59 -7.73 4.93
CA GLY A 48 -2.71 -7.73 3.74
C GLY A 48 -2.46 -9.11 3.15
N ARG A 49 -3.31 -10.10 3.48
CA ARG A 49 -3.17 -11.51 3.08
C ARG A 49 -4.28 -11.94 2.15
N TYR A 50 -3.96 -12.81 1.19
CA TYR A 50 -4.97 -13.57 0.47
C TYR A 50 -5.42 -14.80 1.28
N PHE A 51 -6.64 -15.27 1.04
CA PHE A 51 -7.08 -16.63 1.35
C PHE A 51 -7.55 -17.28 0.06
N GLY A 52 -6.88 -18.35 -0.36
CA GLY A 52 -7.04 -18.98 -1.66
C GLY A 52 -7.38 -20.45 -1.60
N THR A 53 -7.63 -21.03 -2.78
CA THR A 53 -7.85 -22.47 -2.93
C THR A 53 -7.22 -23.03 -4.22
N ALA A 54 -6.99 -24.34 -4.24
CA ALA A 54 -6.65 -25.09 -5.44
C ALA A 54 -7.89 -25.32 -6.32
N VAL A 55 -7.75 -25.08 -7.62
CA VAL A 55 -8.84 -25.18 -8.60
C VAL A 55 -8.47 -26.10 -9.74
N SER A 56 -9.39 -27.01 -10.08
CA SER A 56 -9.34 -27.75 -11.34
C SER A 56 -10.43 -27.28 -12.30
N ALA A 57 -10.06 -27.08 -13.57
CA ALA A 57 -10.94 -26.58 -14.61
C ALA A 57 -12.17 -27.48 -14.82
N GLY A 58 -12.00 -28.80 -14.69
CA GLY A 58 -13.08 -29.77 -14.84
C GLY A 58 -14.19 -29.66 -13.79
N LYS A 59 -13.96 -28.92 -12.69
CA LYS A 59 -14.93 -28.72 -11.59
C LYS A 59 -15.69 -27.40 -11.67
N LEU A 60 -15.32 -26.47 -12.57
CA LEU A 60 -15.99 -25.17 -12.71
C LEU A 60 -17.46 -25.27 -13.16
N GLY A 61 -17.88 -26.43 -13.71
CA GLY A 61 -19.28 -26.72 -14.03
C GLY A 61 -20.13 -27.22 -12.85
N ASP A 62 -19.54 -27.55 -11.71
CA ASP A 62 -20.25 -27.91 -10.48
C ASP A 62 -20.67 -26.61 -9.77
N SER A 63 -21.98 -26.39 -9.65
CA SER A 63 -22.53 -25.16 -9.08
C SER A 63 -22.21 -24.98 -7.60
N THR A 64 -22.10 -26.06 -6.83
CA THR A 64 -21.69 -26.01 -5.42
C THR A 64 -20.22 -25.65 -5.31
N TYR A 65 -19.38 -26.25 -6.15
CA TYR A 65 -17.95 -25.94 -6.23
C TYR A 65 -17.69 -24.47 -6.57
N ALA A 66 -18.27 -23.99 -7.67
CA ALA A 66 -18.14 -22.59 -8.11
C ALA A 66 -18.73 -21.60 -7.09
N THR A 67 -19.90 -21.87 -6.52
CA THR A 67 -20.52 -20.97 -5.52
C THR A 67 -19.64 -20.80 -4.27
N ILE A 68 -18.96 -21.85 -3.82
CA ILE A 68 -18.02 -21.74 -2.68
C ILE A 68 -16.73 -21.04 -3.13
N LEU A 69 -16.22 -21.37 -4.32
CA LEU A 69 -15.04 -20.74 -4.92
C LEU A 69 -15.16 -19.20 -4.92
N ASP A 70 -16.25 -18.71 -5.49
CA ASP A 70 -16.47 -17.29 -5.78
C ASP A 70 -16.85 -16.48 -4.54
N ARG A 71 -17.48 -17.14 -3.56
CA ARG A 71 -17.84 -16.53 -2.28
C ARG A 71 -16.65 -16.42 -1.33
N GLU A 72 -15.83 -17.46 -1.26
CA GLU A 72 -14.86 -17.62 -0.16
C GLU A 72 -13.46 -17.15 -0.49
N PHE A 73 -12.97 -17.34 -1.72
CA PHE A 73 -11.55 -17.22 -2.00
C PHE A 73 -11.23 -16.02 -2.88
N ASN A 74 -10.14 -15.31 -2.57
CA ASN A 74 -9.64 -14.18 -3.35
C ASN A 74 -8.32 -14.49 -4.10
N MET A 75 -7.84 -15.73 -4.02
CA MET A 75 -6.70 -16.25 -4.76
C MET A 75 -7.00 -17.66 -5.27
N ILE A 76 -6.64 -17.96 -6.51
CA ILE A 76 -6.79 -19.27 -7.13
C ILE A 76 -5.42 -19.82 -7.53
N THR A 77 -5.20 -21.11 -7.31
CA THR A 77 -4.04 -21.86 -7.81
C THR A 77 -4.55 -23.00 -8.70
N PRO A 78 -4.19 -23.10 -10.00
CA PRO A 78 -4.49 -24.28 -10.80
C PRO A 78 -3.84 -25.53 -10.20
N GLU A 79 -4.63 -26.58 -10.01
CA GLU A 79 -4.16 -27.82 -9.35
C GLU A 79 -3.22 -28.61 -10.27
N ASN A 80 -3.57 -28.71 -11.56
CA ASN A 80 -2.80 -29.45 -12.56
C ASN A 80 -2.61 -28.71 -13.88
N GLU A 81 -3.49 -27.77 -14.18
CA GLU A 81 -3.68 -27.18 -15.51
C GLU A 81 -2.50 -26.30 -15.98
N MET A 82 -1.59 -25.93 -15.07
CA MET A 82 -0.35 -25.20 -15.36
C MET A 82 0.93 -26.04 -15.18
N LYS A 83 0.83 -27.35 -14.95
CA LYS A 83 1.98 -28.27 -14.88
C LYS A 83 2.46 -28.64 -16.30
N TRP A 84 3.76 -28.93 -16.43
CA TRP A 84 4.44 -29.12 -17.72
C TRP A 84 3.83 -30.25 -18.57
N ASP A 85 3.41 -31.36 -17.95
CA ASP A 85 2.71 -32.46 -18.63
C ASP A 85 1.44 -32.01 -19.36
N THR A 86 0.77 -30.99 -18.83
CA THR A 86 -0.48 -30.43 -19.36
C THR A 86 -0.22 -29.27 -20.32
N THR A 87 0.74 -28.39 -19.99
CA THR A 87 0.99 -27.17 -20.78
C THR A 87 1.92 -27.38 -21.97
N GLU A 88 2.79 -28.39 -21.98
CA GLU A 88 3.66 -28.74 -23.13
C GLU A 88 3.81 -30.28 -23.26
N PRO A 89 2.73 -31.02 -23.54
CA PRO A 89 2.73 -32.49 -23.62
C PRO A 89 3.67 -33.06 -24.70
N SER A 90 4.00 -32.26 -25.73
CA SER A 90 5.03 -32.56 -26.71
C SER A 90 5.83 -31.30 -27.06
N ARG A 91 7.12 -31.46 -27.36
CA ARG A 91 8.09 -30.36 -27.49
C ARG A 91 7.61 -29.25 -28.43
N GLY A 92 7.47 -28.03 -27.90
CA GLY A 92 7.02 -26.85 -28.63
C GLY A 92 5.51 -26.79 -28.93
N SER A 93 4.73 -27.80 -28.54
CA SER A 93 3.27 -27.83 -28.71
C SER A 93 2.61 -27.51 -27.38
N PHE A 94 2.29 -26.23 -27.18
CA PHE A 94 1.70 -25.75 -25.95
C PHE A 94 0.17 -25.88 -25.92
N ASN A 95 -0.38 -26.27 -24.78
CA ASN A 95 -1.81 -26.35 -24.52
C ASN A 95 -2.17 -25.56 -23.25
N PHE A 96 -2.58 -24.31 -23.41
CA PHE A 96 -2.99 -23.45 -22.31
C PHE A 96 -4.49 -23.48 -22.01
N GLY A 97 -5.31 -24.17 -22.82
CA GLY A 97 -6.78 -24.13 -22.74
C GLY A 97 -7.38 -24.36 -21.34
N PRO A 98 -6.99 -25.43 -20.62
CA PRO A 98 -7.49 -25.68 -19.27
C PRO A 98 -7.11 -24.57 -18.26
N ALA A 99 -5.89 -24.04 -18.35
CA ALA A 99 -5.44 -22.95 -17.49
C ALA A 99 -6.08 -21.60 -17.86
N ASP A 100 -6.30 -21.34 -19.15
CA ASP A 100 -7.03 -20.15 -19.63
C ASP A 100 -8.48 -20.14 -19.11
N GLN A 101 -9.15 -21.30 -19.00
CA GLN A 101 -10.48 -21.38 -18.37
C GLN A 101 -10.47 -20.90 -16.91
N ILE A 102 -9.51 -21.36 -16.10
CA ILE A 102 -9.37 -20.95 -14.70
C ILE A 102 -9.00 -19.46 -14.61
N VAL A 103 -8.08 -19.00 -15.45
CA VAL A 103 -7.68 -17.58 -15.50
C VAL A 103 -8.84 -16.67 -15.91
N SER A 104 -9.68 -17.08 -16.86
CA SER A 104 -10.90 -16.37 -17.24
C SER A 104 -11.90 -16.31 -16.08
N HIS A 105 -12.12 -17.43 -15.39
CA HIS A 105 -12.99 -17.50 -14.21
C HIS A 105 -12.51 -16.58 -13.08
N ALA A 106 -11.23 -16.65 -12.73
CA ALA A 106 -10.64 -15.79 -11.71
C ALA A 106 -10.76 -14.30 -12.07
N THR A 107 -10.49 -13.96 -13.34
CA THR A 107 -10.63 -12.58 -13.85
C THR A 107 -12.07 -12.08 -13.75
N SER A 108 -13.08 -12.90 -14.08
CA SER A 108 -14.49 -12.49 -14.00
C SER A 108 -14.99 -12.28 -12.58
N HIS A 109 -14.37 -12.93 -11.59
CA HIS A 109 -14.72 -12.82 -10.17
C HIS A 109 -13.76 -11.93 -9.36
N GLY A 110 -12.82 -11.24 -10.01
CA GLY A 110 -11.87 -10.33 -9.35
C GLY A 110 -10.84 -11.03 -8.45
N GLN A 111 -10.63 -12.33 -8.65
CA GLN A 111 -9.71 -13.16 -7.88
C GLN A 111 -8.29 -13.07 -8.45
N GLN A 112 -7.29 -13.16 -7.57
CA GLN A 112 -5.89 -13.23 -7.97
C GLN A 112 -5.51 -14.66 -8.39
N MET A 113 -4.44 -14.80 -9.18
CA MET A 113 -3.94 -16.10 -9.64
C MET A 113 -2.52 -16.38 -9.16
N ARG A 114 -2.28 -17.57 -8.61
CA ARG A 114 -0.96 -18.20 -8.50
C ARG A 114 -0.76 -19.13 -9.68
N GLY A 115 0.38 -19.03 -10.38
CA GLY A 115 0.76 -19.99 -11.40
C GLY A 115 1.55 -21.15 -10.78
N HIS A 116 1.07 -22.38 -10.96
CA HIS A 116 1.64 -23.60 -10.36
C HIS A 116 1.68 -24.73 -11.41
N THR A 117 2.84 -25.19 -11.90
CA THR A 117 4.21 -24.77 -11.57
C THR A 117 5.11 -24.96 -12.80
N LEU A 118 6.16 -24.14 -12.92
CA LEU A 118 6.97 -24.05 -14.15
C LEU A 118 8.05 -25.15 -14.28
N VAL A 119 8.64 -25.58 -13.17
CA VAL A 119 9.68 -26.63 -13.17
C VAL A 119 9.43 -27.58 -12.01
N TRP A 120 8.99 -28.79 -12.32
CA TRP A 120 8.74 -29.85 -11.35
C TRP A 120 9.11 -31.22 -11.92
N HIS A 121 9.41 -32.17 -11.04
CA HIS A 121 9.97 -33.47 -11.40
C HIS A 121 8.92 -34.60 -11.53
N SER A 122 7.75 -34.45 -10.89
CA SER A 122 6.76 -35.53 -10.76
C SER A 122 5.79 -35.63 -11.95
N GLN A 123 5.21 -34.49 -12.36
CA GLN A 123 4.32 -34.38 -13.53
C GLN A 123 5.03 -33.69 -14.69
N LEU A 124 5.98 -34.42 -15.28
CA LEU A 124 6.86 -33.96 -16.35
C LEU A 124 6.69 -34.84 -17.59
N PRO A 125 6.58 -34.28 -18.82
CA PRO A 125 6.46 -35.10 -20.03
C PRO A 125 7.65 -36.06 -20.21
N ASN A 126 7.37 -37.29 -20.67
CA ASN A 126 8.40 -38.29 -20.97
C ASN A 126 9.47 -37.81 -21.96
N TRP A 127 9.12 -36.88 -22.87
CA TRP A 127 10.07 -36.31 -23.82
C TRP A 127 11.08 -35.36 -23.16
N VAL A 128 10.77 -34.77 -21.99
CA VAL A 128 11.70 -33.94 -21.21
C VAL A 128 12.57 -34.83 -20.30
N SER A 129 11.96 -35.80 -19.62
CA SER A 129 12.69 -36.71 -18.72
C SER A 129 13.69 -37.62 -19.45
N GLY A 130 13.48 -37.87 -20.74
CA GLY A 130 14.43 -38.58 -21.62
C GLY A 130 15.61 -37.74 -22.15
N ILE A 131 15.71 -36.44 -21.87
CA ILE A 131 16.79 -35.59 -22.38
C ILE A 131 18.05 -35.76 -21.52
N THR A 132 19.12 -36.28 -22.12
CA THR A 132 20.44 -36.44 -21.48
C THR A 132 21.47 -35.38 -21.85
N ASP A 133 21.22 -34.58 -22.90
CA ASP A 133 22.08 -33.47 -23.30
C ASP A 133 21.75 -32.18 -22.52
N ALA A 134 22.75 -31.62 -21.86
CA ALA A 134 22.60 -30.45 -21.00
C ALA A 134 22.27 -29.16 -21.77
N ALA A 135 22.77 -28.99 -23.00
CA ALA A 135 22.44 -27.82 -23.80
C ALA A 135 20.95 -27.86 -24.25
N THR A 136 20.50 -29.04 -24.69
CA THR A 136 19.11 -29.29 -25.09
C THR A 136 18.15 -29.13 -23.91
N LEU A 137 18.42 -29.74 -22.75
CA LEU A 137 17.52 -29.64 -21.59
C LEU A 137 17.45 -28.21 -21.05
N ARG A 138 18.58 -27.48 -21.02
CA ARG A 138 18.62 -26.05 -20.66
C ARG A 138 17.74 -25.22 -21.60
N SER A 139 17.91 -25.40 -22.92
CA SER A 139 17.11 -24.71 -23.92
C SER A 139 15.61 -25.03 -23.78
N VAL A 140 15.27 -26.29 -23.51
CA VAL A 140 13.89 -26.73 -23.27
C VAL A 140 13.28 -26.09 -22.03
N MET A 141 13.98 -26.12 -20.89
CA MET A 141 13.54 -25.48 -19.63
C MET A 141 13.34 -23.97 -19.80
N ASN A 142 14.31 -23.29 -20.42
CA ASN A 142 14.22 -21.84 -20.57
C ASN A 142 13.13 -21.44 -21.59
N ASN A 143 12.90 -22.24 -22.64
CA ASN A 143 11.79 -22.06 -23.56
C ASN A 143 10.44 -22.23 -22.85
N HIS A 144 10.27 -23.32 -22.08
CA HIS A 144 9.04 -23.61 -21.35
C HIS A 144 8.64 -22.47 -20.41
N ILE A 145 9.56 -22.07 -19.52
CA ILE A 145 9.38 -20.95 -18.60
C ILE A 145 8.99 -19.68 -19.36
N THR A 146 9.73 -19.35 -20.42
CA THR A 146 9.50 -18.12 -21.19
C THR A 146 8.13 -18.13 -21.88
N THR A 147 7.77 -19.22 -22.56
CA THR A 147 6.50 -19.31 -23.31
C THR A 147 5.30 -19.27 -22.37
N GLN A 148 5.28 -20.08 -21.31
CA GLN A 148 4.17 -20.13 -20.36
C GLN A 148 4.00 -18.82 -19.58
N MET A 149 5.09 -18.22 -19.08
CA MET A 149 4.99 -16.93 -18.39
C MET A 149 4.63 -15.78 -19.33
N THR A 150 5.03 -15.82 -20.60
CA THR A 150 4.63 -14.80 -21.60
C THR A 150 3.15 -14.87 -21.91
N HIS A 151 2.57 -16.07 -22.04
CA HIS A 151 1.13 -16.27 -22.30
C HIS A 151 0.24 -15.72 -21.18
N PHE A 152 0.62 -15.94 -19.92
CA PHE A 152 -0.13 -15.48 -18.74
C PHE A 152 0.37 -14.14 -18.16
N LYS A 153 1.23 -13.41 -18.88
CA LYS A 153 1.89 -12.19 -18.40
C LYS A 153 0.89 -11.16 -17.88
N GLY A 154 1.15 -10.62 -16.68
CA GLY A 154 0.27 -9.64 -16.03
C GLY A 154 -1.06 -10.19 -15.49
N LYS A 155 -1.37 -11.48 -15.68
CA LYS A 155 -2.55 -12.15 -15.09
C LYS A 155 -2.22 -12.90 -13.80
N ILE A 156 -0.93 -13.13 -13.52
CA ILE A 156 -0.44 -13.94 -12.39
C ILE A 156 0.21 -13.05 -11.32
N HIS A 157 -0.24 -13.20 -10.07
CA HIS A 157 0.34 -12.53 -8.90
C HIS A 157 1.70 -13.15 -8.51
N SER A 158 1.78 -14.48 -8.50
CA SER A 158 2.95 -15.24 -8.05
C SER A 158 3.10 -16.55 -8.81
N TRP A 159 4.33 -16.89 -9.21
CA TRP A 159 4.67 -18.16 -9.84
C TRP A 159 5.46 -19.06 -8.89
N ASP A 160 5.09 -20.33 -8.85
CA ASP A 160 5.98 -21.40 -8.43
C ASP A 160 6.96 -21.69 -9.57
N VAL A 161 8.17 -21.18 -9.44
CA VAL A 161 9.19 -21.28 -10.49
C VAL A 161 9.84 -22.66 -10.47
N VAL A 162 10.15 -23.15 -9.28
CA VAL A 162 10.63 -24.51 -9.06
C VAL A 162 9.89 -25.09 -7.87
N ASN A 163 9.32 -26.27 -8.07
CA ASN A 163 8.61 -27.02 -7.05
C ASN A 163 9.46 -28.23 -6.60
N GLU A 164 9.56 -28.47 -5.30
CA GLU A 164 10.08 -29.70 -4.68
C GLU A 164 11.46 -30.14 -5.21
N ALA A 165 12.42 -29.21 -5.30
CA ALA A 165 13.77 -29.53 -5.75
C ALA A 165 14.62 -30.24 -4.69
N PHE A 166 14.30 -30.12 -3.40
CA PHE A 166 15.08 -30.73 -2.31
C PHE A 166 14.64 -32.15 -1.99
N ALA A 167 15.59 -33.00 -1.60
CA ALA A 167 15.34 -34.37 -1.16
C ALA A 167 14.87 -34.40 0.30
N ASP A 168 13.93 -35.28 0.60
CA ASP A 168 13.40 -35.43 1.95
C ASP A 168 14.50 -35.93 2.92
N GLY A 169 14.53 -35.37 4.13
CA GLY A 169 15.56 -35.67 5.13
C GLY A 169 16.98 -35.20 4.79
N SER A 170 17.18 -34.37 3.74
CA SER A 170 18.50 -34.01 3.23
C SER A 170 18.64 -32.50 2.94
N THR A 171 19.85 -31.98 3.06
CA THR A 171 20.20 -30.61 2.61
C THR A 171 20.46 -30.52 1.10
N GLN A 172 20.31 -31.63 0.36
CA GLN A 172 20.67 -31.75 -1.06
C GLN A 172 19.43 -31.76 -1.96
N HIS A 173 19.62 -31.43 -3.24
CA HIS A 173 18.58 -31.58 -4.25
C HIS A 173 18.23 -33.06 -4.49
N ARG A 174 16.96 -33.35 -4.80
CA ARG A 174 16.53 -34.70 -5.21
C ARG A 174 17.00 -35.02 -6.63
N SER A 175 17.18 -36.31 -6.90
CA SER A 175 17.43 -36.76 -8.27
C SER A 175 16.23 -36.45 -9.14
N SER A 176 16.48 -35.80 -10.27
CA SER A 176 15.51 -35.40 -11.28
C SER A 176 16.28 -35.20 -12.59
N VAL A 177 15.61 -35.15 -13.74
CA VAL A 177 16.31 -34.91 -15.01
C VAL A 177 17.08 -33.58 -14.97
N PHE A 178 16.50 -32.52 -14.38
CA PHE A 178 17.14 -31.23 -14.18
C PHE A 178 18.40 -31.33 -13.31
N GLN A 179 18.31 -31.93 -12.13
CA GLN A 179 19.46 -32.07 -11.23
C GLN A 179 20.56 -32.97 -11.81
N ASN A 180 20.18 -34.06 -12.48
CA ASN A 180 21.13 -35.05 -13.02
C ASN A 180 21.89 -34.53 -14.26
N VAL A 181 21.25 -33.69 -15.07
CA VAL A 181 21.77 -33.26 -16.38
C VAL A 181 22.26 -31.80 -16.38
N LEU A 182 21.62 -30.90 -15.63
CA LEU A 182 22.02 -29.49 -15.51
C LEU A 182 22.84 -29.19 -14.24
N GLY A 183 22.79 -30.06 -13.23
CA GLY A 183 23.40 -29.84 -11.93
C GLY A 183 22.71 -28.73 -11.12
N GLY A 184 23.24 -28.43 -9.92
CA GLY A 184 22.58 -27.56 -8.94
C GLY A 184 22.29 -26.11 -9.38
N GLY A 185 22.86 -25.65 -10.49
CA GLY A 185 22.60 -24.30 -11.04
C GLY A 185 21.21 -24.14 -11.68
N PHE A 186 20.48 -25.23 -11.97
CA PHE A 186 19.22 -25.16 -12.72
C PHE A 186 18.15 -24.30 -12.03
N ILE A 187 18.12 -24.28 -10.69
CA ILE A 187 17.15 -23.49 -9.92
C ILE A 187 17.41 -22.00 -10.13
N GLU A 188 18.65 -21.54 -10.01
CA GLU A 188 19.00 -20.13 -10.26
C GLU A 188 18.69 -19.74 -11.71
N GLU A 189 19.00 -20.62 -12.66
CA GLU A 189 18.72 -20.39 -14.07
C GLU A 189 17.22 -20.24 -14.33
N ALA A 190 16.38 -21.12 -13.75
CA ALA A 190 14.93 -21.01 -13.84
C ALA A 190 14.39 -19.67 -13.27
N PHE A 191 14.88 -19.23 -12.09
CA PHE A 191 14.50 -17.94 -11.50
C PHE A 191 14.94 -16.74 -12.35
N ARG A 192 16.13 -16.78 -12.94
CA ARG A 192 16.62 -15.69 -13.82
C ARG A 192 15.81 -15.63 -15.12
N THR A 193 15.49 -16.77 -15.72
CA THR A 193 14.63 -16.86 -16.92
C THR A 193 13.20 -16.39 -16.61
N ALA A 194 12.63 -16.81 -15.49
CA ALA A 194 11.30 -16.38 -15.06
C ALA A 194 11.22 -14.85 -14.88
N ARG A 195 12.22 -14.23 -14.24
CA ARG A 195 12.28 -12.77 -14.09
C ARG A 195 12.41 -12.02 -15.42
N ALA A 196 13.07 -12.61 -16.41
CA ALA A 196 13.18 -12.04 -17.75
C ALA A 196 11.85 -12.10 -18.51
N ALA A 197 11.09 -13.19 -18.34
CA ALA A 197 9.78 -13.37 -18.96
C ALA A 197 8.71 -12.43 -18.37
N ASP A 198 8.54 -12.41 -17.05
CA ASP A 198 7.67 -11.45 -16.36
C ASP A 198 8.40 -10.76 -15.18
N PRO A 199 8.80 -9.48 -15.33
CA PRO A 199 9.43 -8.75 -14.24
C PRO A 199 8.47 -8.34 -13.12
N ALA A 200 7.15 -8.37 -13.34
CA ALA A 200 6.14 -7.88 -12.39
C ALA A 200 5.60 -8.96 -11.43
N ALA A 201 5.58 -10.22 -11.86
CA ALA A 201 5.13 -11.34 -11.03
C ALA A 201 6.09 -11.62 -9.86
N LYS A 202 5.56 -12.08 -8.72
CA LYS A 202 6.40 -12.62 -7.63
C LYS A 202 6.92 -14.01 -8.01
N LEU A 203 8.19 -14.28 -7.72
CA LEU A 203 8.82 -15.57 -8.01
C LEU A 203 9.06 -16.36 -6.71
N CYS A 204 8.37 -17.48 -6.56
CA CYS A 204 8.41 -18.34 -5.39
C CYS A 204 9.15 -19.66 -5.66
N TYR A 205 9.84 -20.16 -4.63
CA TYR A 205 10.21 -21.57 -4.50
C TYR A 205 9.15 -22.27 -3.64
N ASN A 206 8.68 -23.45 -4.00
CA ASN A 206 7.59 -24.16 -3.29
C ASN A 206 8.00 -25.59 -2.94
N ASP A 207 7.69 -26.06 -1.73
CA ASP A 207 8.08 -27.39 -1.25
C ASP A 207 7.23 -27.85 -0.06
N TYR A 208 7.14 -29.16 0.15
CA TYR A 208 6.61 -29.80 1.36
C TYR A 208 7.73 -30.19 2.33
N ASN A 209 7.39 -30.55 3.57
CA ASN A 209 8.33 -31.00 4.60
C ASN A 209 9.48 -30.00 4.83
N ILE A 210 9.17 -28.71 4.74
CA ILE A 210 10.06 -27.60 5.08
C ILE A 210 9.51 -26.75 6.23
N GLU A 211 8.45 -27.21 6.90
CA GLU A 211 7.73 -26.49 7.95
C GLU A 211 8.42 -26.57 9.32
N ASN A 212 9.18 -27.64 9.59
CA ASN A 212 9.94 -27.78 10.84
C ASN A 212 11.34 -27.20 10.72
N TRP A 213 11.70 -26.23 11.58
CA TRP A 213 12.97 -25.50 11.51
C TRP A 213 14.20 -26.41 11.55
N THR A 214 14.17 -27.50 12.32
CA THR A 214 15.34 -28.37 12.54
C THR A 214 15.62 -29.34 11.39
N ASP A 215 14.71 -29.48 10.43
CA ASP A 215 14.81 -30.53 9.42
C ASP A 215 15.87 -30.18 8.36
N ALA A 216 16.62 -31.19 7.93
CA ALA A 216 17.71 -31.00 6.97
C ALA A 216 17.22 -30.38 5.64
N LYS A 217 16.00 -30.72 5.20
CA LYS A 217 15.35 -30.14 4.02
C LYS A 217 15.11 -28.64 4.19
N THR A 218 14.48 -28.24 5.30
CA THR A 218 14.28 -26.84 5.70
C THR A 218 15.59 -26.05 5.70
N GLN A 219 16.66 -26.62 6.28
CA GLN A 219 17.98 -25.98 6.34
C GLN A 219 18.65 -25.89 4.96
N GLY A 220 18.46 -26.88 4.08
CA GLY A 220 18.92 -26.83 2.69
C GLY A 220 18.24 -25.70 1.91
N VAL A 221 16.92 -25.63 1.96
CA VAL A 221 16.13 -24.57 1.30
C VAL A 221 16.47 -23.19 1.89
N TYR A 222 16.61 -23.06 3.21
CA TYR A 222 17.04 -21.82 3.86
C TYR A 222 18.43 -21.36 3.39
N ALA A 223 19.38 -22.30 3.27
CA ALA A 223 20.72 -22.00 2.77
C ALA A 223 20.70 -21.51 1.32
N MET A 224 19.90 -22.15 0.44
CA MET A 224 19.70 -21.71 -0.95
C MET A 224 19.08 -20.31 -1.01
N VAL A 225 17.99 -20.05 -0.29
CA VAL A 225 17.33 -18.73 -0.30
C VAL A 225 18.31 -17.65 0.18
N ARG A 226 19.08 -17.91 1.24
CA ARG A 226 20.09 -16.96 1.76
C ARG A 226 21.18 -16.67 0.73
N ASP A 227 21.72 -17.70 0.08
CA ASP A 227 22.69 -17.55 -1.01
C ASP A 227 22.11 -16.74 -2.18
N PHE A 228 20.92 -17.10 -2.65
CA PHE A 228 20.21 -16.42 -3.74
C PHE A 228 20.01 -14.93 -3.45
N LYS A 229 19.54 -14.57 -2.25
CA LYS A 229 19.38 -13.16 -1.85
C LYS A 229 20.72 -12.44 -1.77
N SER A 230 21.79 -13.09 -1.31
CA SER A 230 23.14 -12.50 -1.28
C SER A 230 23.73 -12.22 -2.66
N ARG A 231 23.39 -13.04 -3.67
CA ARG A 231 23.90 -12.94 -5.06
C ARG A 231 22.93 -12.26 -6.04
N GLY A 232 21.83 -11.70 -5.53
CA GLY A 232 20.83 -11.02 -6.37
C GLY A 232 20.11 -11.94 -7.35
N VAL A 233 19.93 -13.22 -7.00
CA VAL A 233 19.01 -14.13 -7.71
C VAL A 233 17.58 -13.69 -7.37
N PRO A 234 16.66 -13.58 -8.35
CA PRO A 234 15.40 -12.85 -8.18
C PRO A 234 14.29 -13.65 -7.47
N ILE A 235 14.58 -14.24 -6.31
CA ILE A 235 13.60 -14.92 -5.45
C ILE A 235 12.89 -13.94 -4.51
N ASP A 236 11.56 -13.95 -4.58
CA ASP A 236 10.69 -13.07 -3.79
C ASP A 236 10.01 -13.80 -2.64
N CYS A 237 9.74 -15.11 -2.78
CA CYS A 237 8.92 -15.86 -1.83
C CYS A 237 9.35 -17.32 -1.63
N VAL A 238 8.94 -17.89 -0.50
CA VAL A 238 8.94 -19.34 -0.25
C VAL A 238 7.53 -19.80 0.10
N GLY A 239 7.04 -20.78 -0.65
CA GLY A 239 5.78 -21.50 -0.42
C GLY A 239 6.01 -22.75 0.42
N PHE A 240 5.18 -22.93 1.43
CA PHE A 240 5.16 -24.07 2.34
C PHE A 240 3.89 -24.85 2.07
N GLN A 241 3.99 -26.01 1.41
CA GLN A 241 2.82 -26.80 1.02
C GLN A 241 1.96 -27.13 2.25
N SER A 242 2.54 -27.46 3.39
CA SER A 242 1.82 -27.57 4.68
C SER A 242 0.73 -28.66 4.72
N HIS A 243 0.95 -29.78 4.02
CA HIS A 243 0.14 -31.00 4.15
C HIS A 243 0.35 -31.65 5.52
N PHE A 244 -0.51 -31.36 6.49
CA PHE A 244 -0.34 -31.83 7.87
C PHE A 244 -1.16 -33.08 8.20
N GLY A 245 -0.65 -33.86 9.15
CA GLY A 245 -1.44 -34.86 9.88
C GLY A 245 -2.35 -34.21 10.92
N THR A 246 -3.11 -35.03 11.65
CA THR A 246 -4.11 -34.57 12.65
C THR A 246 -3.53 -33.68 13.77
N SER A 247 -2.23 -33.76 14.04
CA SER A 247 -1.55 -32.86 15.00
C SER A 247 -1.48 -31.40 14.54
N GLY A 248 -1.66 -31.13 13.23
CA GLY A 248 -1.39 -29.83 12.64
C GLY A 248 0.10 -29.51 12.51
N PRO A 249 0.48 -28.22 12.46
CA PRO A 249 1.84 -27.77 12.18
C PRO A 249 2.83 -28.15 13.31
N PRO A 250 4.12 -28.35 12.99
CA PRO A 250 5.15 -28.56 14.01
C PRO A 250 5.29 -27.33 14.93
N ALA A 251 5.67 -27.54 16.18
CA ALA A 251 5.79 -26.46 17.18
C ALA A 251 6.76 -25.33 16.75
N SER A 252 7.73 -25.64 15.88
CA SER A 252 8.71 -24.69 15.32
C SER A 252 8.19 -23.90 14.12
N PHE A 253 6.99 -24.15 13.59
CA PHE A 253 6.52 -23.61 12.31
C PHE A 253 6.56 -22.07 12.25
N GLY A 254 6.14 -21.38 13.31
CA GLY A 254 6.25 -19.92 13.40
C GLY A 254 7.69 -19.41 13.36
N THR A 255 8.63 -20.16 13.95
CA THR A 255 10.08 -19.88 13.87
C THR A 255 10.60 -20.08 12.45
N THR A 256 10.18 -21.16 11.78
CA THR A 256 10.52 -21.44 10.38
C THR A 256 10.10 -20.29 9.47
N LEU A 257 8.81 -19.93 9.50
CA LEU A 257 8.25 -18.81 8.71
C LEU A 257 9.00 -17.50 9.00
N SER A 258 9.32 -17.23 10.27
CA SER A 258 10.06 -16.02 10.69
C SER A 258 11.49 -15.98 10.15
N ASN A 259 12.20 -17.12 10.14
CA ASN A 259 13.58 -17.19 9.65
C ASN A 259 13.66 -16.96 8.14
N PHE A 260 12.77 -17.58 7.35
CA PHE A 260 12.70 -17.30 5.92
C PHE A 260 12.32 -15.83 5.65
N ALA A 261 11.33 -15.30 6.38
CA ALA A 261 10.97 -13.88 6.30
C ALA A 261 12.14 -12.93 6.60
N ALA A 262 13.02 -13.29 7.53
CA ALA A 262 14.21 -12.49 7.89
C ALA A 262 15.25 -12.39 6.75
N LEU A 263 15.24 -13.30 5.77
CA LEU A 263 16.06 -13.21 4.55
C LEU A 263 15.52 -12.17 3.53
N GLY A 264 14.40 -11.50 3.83
CA GLY A 264 13.80 -10.51 2.94
C GLY A 264 13.07 -11.12 1.74
N VAL A 265 12.56 -12.34 1.90
CA VAL A 265 11.52 -12.95 1.06
C VAL A 265 10.19 -12.92 1.82
N ASP A 266 9.09 -12.96 1.08
CA ASP A 266 7.77 -13.26 1.67
C ASP A 266 7.64 -14.77 1.91
N VAL A 267 6.78 -15.17 2.83
CA VAL A 267 6.41 -16.58 3.03
C VAL A 267 4.93 -16.77 2.74
N GLN A 268 4.53 -17.95 2.27
CA GLN A 268 3.14 -18.25 1.93
C GLN A 268 2.84 -19.70 2.31
N ILE A 269 1.66 -19.93 2.88
CA ILE A 269 1.14 -21.30 3.09
C ILE A 269 0.38 -21.64 1.81
N THR A 270 0.81 -22.67 1.07
CA THR A 270 0.46 -22.80 -0.35
C THR A 270 -0.46 -23.96 -0.70
N GLU A 271 -0.47 -25.04 0.08
CA GLU A 271 -1.23 -26.26 -0.23
C GLU A 271 -1.88 -26.85 1.04
N LEU A 272 -2.46 -25.98 1.88
CA LEU A 272 -2.91 -26.34 3.23
C LEU A 272 -4.06 -27.36 3.21
N ASP A 273 -3.77 -28.56 3.68
CA ASP A 273 -4.74 -29.56 4.11
C ASP A 273 -4.29 -30.21 5.43
N ILE A 274 -5.22 -30.50 6.34
CA ILE A 274 -4.91 -31.05 7.67
C ILE A 274 -5.83 -32.24 7.93
N ALA A 275 -5.27 -33.45 8.07
CA ALA A 275 -6.07 -34.67 8.26
C ALA A 275 -7.12 -34.51 9.38
N THR A 276 -8.38 -34.85 9.09
CA THR A 276 -9.60 -34.70 9.92
C THR A 276 -10.04 -33.26 10.22
N ALA A 277 -9.36 -32.26 9.65
CA ALA A 277 -9.55 -30.83 9.87
C ALA A 277 -9.84 -30.40 11.34
N PRO A 278 -8.94 -30.66 12.32
CA PRO A 278 -9.15 -30.22 13.69
C PRO A 278 -9.16 -28.69 13.77
N PRO A 279 -10.17 -28.07 14.41
CA PRO A 279 -10.31 -26.61 14.42
C PRO A 279 -9.10 -25.88 15.03
N THR A 280 -8.51 -26.46 16.08
CA THR A 280 -7.31 -25.94 16.74
C THR A 280 -6.06 -26.01 15.87
N ALA A 281 -5.92 -27.07 15.06
CA ALA A 281 -4.80 -27.22 14.12
C ALA A 281 -4.86 -26.15 13.03
N TYR A 282 -6.03 -25.95 12.43
CA TYR A 282 -6.28 -24.90 11.44
C TYR A 282 -6.06 -23.49 12.02
N ALA A 283 -6.61 -23.21 13.20
CA ALA A 283 -6.40 -21.94 13.90
C ALA A 283 -4.92 -21.68 14.20
N ASN A 284 -4.17 -22.69 14.67
CA ASN A 284 -2.73 -22.56 14.94
C ASN A 284 -1.92 -22.28 13.67
N THR A 285 -2.24 -22.94 12.55
CA THR A 285 -1.61 -22.68 11.24
C THR A 285 -1.86 -21.25 10.77
N VAL A 286 -3.11 -20.78 10.80
CA VAL A 286 -3.46 -19.40 10.44
C VAL A 286 -2.75 -18.40 11.36
N LYS A 287 -2.76 -18.65 12.67
CA LYS A 287 -2.09 -17.80 13.66
C LYS A 287 -0.57 -17.73 13.46
N ALA A 288 0.08 -18.83 13.06
CA ALA A 288 1.50 -18.82 12.72
C ALA A 288 1.79 -17.89 11.52
N CYS A 289 0.93 -17.88 10.50
CA CYS A 289 1.02 -16.93 9.40
C CYS A 289 0.71 -15.49 9.83
N LEU A 290 -0.34 -15.26 10.64
CA LEU A 290 -0.69 -13.92 11.12
C LEU A 290 0.44 -13.26 11.94
N ASN A 291 1.14 -14.06 12.76
CA ASN A 291 2.28 -13.62 13.58
C ASN A 291 3.51 -13.21 12.76
N VAL A 292 3.62 -13.62 11.49
CA VAL A 292 4.74 -13.25 10.61
C VAL A 292 4.23 -12.23 9.58
N SER A 293 4.68 -10.97 9.69
CA SER A 293 4.21 -9.87 8.84
C SER A 293 4.48 -10.06 7.34
N ARG A 294 5.48 -10.89 7.01
CA ARG A 294 5.81 -11.30 5.63
C ARG A 294 5.13 -12.59 5.18
N CYS A 295 4.30 -13.22 6.02
CA CYS A 295 3.41 -14.27 5.55
C CYS A 295 2.25 -13.62 4.79
N THR A 296 2.24 -13.74 3.46
CA THR A 296 1.37 -12.92 2.58
C THR A 296 0.12 -13.63 2.08
N GLY A 297 -0.11 -14.89 2.46
CA GLY A 297 -1.35 -15.58 2.15
C GLY A 297 -1.35 -17.05 2.55
N ILE A 298 -2.55 -17.62 2.49
CA ILE A 298 -2.86 -19.02 2.79
C ILE A 298 -3.71 -19.55 1.64
N THR A 299 -3.30 -20.63 1.00
CA THR A 299 -4.10 -21.40 0.03
C THR A 299 -4.43 -22.76 0.67
N VAL A 300 -5.70 -23.17 0.65
CA VAL A 300 -6.10 -24.54 1.01
C VAL A 300 -6.13 -25.43 -0.24
N TRP A 301 -5.69 -26.69 -0.13
CA TRP A 301 -5.52 -27.56 -1.30
C TRP A 301 -6.81 -28.31 -1.69
N GLY A 302 -7.78 -27.52 -2.13
CA GLY A 302 -9.11 -27.92 -2.56
C GLY A 302 -10.22 -27.16 -1.81
N ILE A 303 -11.47 -27.39 -2.23
CA ILE A 303 -12.64 -26.71 -1.66
C ILE A 303 -13.36 -27.62 -0.65
N ARG A 304 -13.99 -28.70 -1.13
CA ARG A 304 -14.67 -29.71 -0.29
C ARG A 304 -13.76 -30.89 0.00
N ASP A 305 -14.00 -31.63 1.07
CA ASP A 305 -13.28 -32.89 1.35
C ASP A 305 -13.26 -33.85 0.15
N SER A 306 -14.37 -33.96 -0.59
CA SER A 306 -14.49 -34.75 -1.83
C SER A 306 -13.62 -34.25 -2.99
N ASP A 307 -13.12 -33.02 -2.92
CA ASP A 307 -12.29 -32.41 -3.94
C ASP A 307 -10.79 -32.63 -3.73
N SER A 308 -10.36 -33.06 -2.55
CA SER A 308 -8.95 -33.25 -2.20
C SER A 308 -8.40 -34.60 -2.69
N TRP A 309 -7.12 -34.62 -3.10
CA TRP A 309 -6.33 -35.84 -3.26
C TRP A 309 -6.25 -36.68 -1.97
N ARG A 310 -6.46 -36.06 -0.81
CA ARG A 310 -6.57 -36.69 0.52
C ARG A 310 -8.01 -36.83 1.00
N SER A 311 -8.99 -36.98 0.11
CA SER A 311 -10.43 -37.04 0.47
C SER A 311 -10.78 -38.02 1.59
N ALA A 312 -10.08 -39.16 1.69
CA ALA A 312 -10.23 -40.12 2.78
C ALA A 312 -9.88 -39.58 4.18
N ASP A 313 -8.98 -38.59 4.27
CA ASP A 313 -8.61 -37.92 5.52
C ASP A 313 -9.63 -36.86 5.94
N THR A 314 -10.60 -36.48 5.10
CA THR A 314 -11.51 -35.33 5.29
C THR A 314 -10.80 -34.04 5.75
N PRO A 315 -9.84 -33.51 4.96
CA PRO A 315 -8.82 -32.62 5.50
C PRO A 315 -9.09 -31.13 5.29
N LEU A 316 -10.19 -30.75 4.64
CA LEU A 316 -10.47 -29.36 4.20
C LEU A 316 -11.52 -28.64 5.06
N LEU A 317 -11.80 -27.38 4.72
CA LEU A 317 -12.69 -26.49 5.48
C LEU A 317 -14.19 -26.76 5.22
N PHE A 318 -14.54 -27.41 4.10
CA PHE A 318 -15.91 -27.76 3.75
C PHE A 318 -16.06 -29.28 3.63
N ASP A 319 -17.20 -29.82 4.06
CA ASP A 319 -17.53 -31.23 3.89
C ASP A 319 -17.79 -31.57 2.41
N SER A 320 -17.94 -32.86 2.08
CA SER A 320 -18.23 -33.32 0.72
C SER A 320 -19.52 -32.76 0.11
N GLY A 321 -20.45 -32.24 0.92
CA GLY A 321 -21.67 -31.56 0.47
C GLY A 321 -21.51 -30.05 0.27
N GLY A 322 -20.38 -29.46 0.69
CA GLY A 322 -20.13 -28.02 0.64
C GLY A 322 -20.52 -27.24 1.90
N ASN A 323 -20.87 -27.91 3.01
CA ASN A 323 -21.16 -27.24 4.28
C ASN A 323 -19.84 -26.88 5.00
N PRO A 324 -19.74 -25.70 5.65
CA PRO A 324 -18.57 -25.35 6.45
C PRO A 324 -18.43 -26.31 7.64
N LYS A 325 -17.21 -26.80 7.88
CA LYS A 325 -16.83 -27.62 9.04
C LYS A 325 -16.40 -26.71 10.20
N PRO A 326 -16.34 -27.19 11.46
CA PRO A 326 -15.86 -26.39 12.59
C PRO A 326 -14.44 -25.79 12.42
N ALA A 327 -13.62 -26.32 11.50
CA ALA A 327 -12.36 -25.71 11.08
C ALA A 327 -12.55 -24.37 10.34
N TYR A 328 -13.56 -24.24 9.49
CA TYR A 328 -13.92 -23.00 8.82
C TYR A 328 -14.18 -21.89 9.85
N ASP A 329 -15.03 -22.16 10.85
CA ASP A 329 -15.36 -21.20 11.90
C ASP A 329 -14.14 -20.80 12.72
N ALA A 330 -13.24 -21.74 13.00
CA ALA A 330 -11.98 -21.46 13.69
C ALA A 330 -10.99 -20.63 12.84
N VAL A 331 -10.95 -20.82 11.52
CA VAL A 331 -10.19 -19.96 10.60
C VAL A 331 -10.79 -18.55 10.57
N ILE A 332 -12.09 -18.40 10.34
CA ILE A 332 -12.80 -17.11 10.34
C ILE A 332 -12.59 -16.38 11.67
N SER A 333 -12.76 -17.07 12.79
CA SER A 333 -12.54 -16.52 14.13
C SER A 333 -11.08 -16.11 14.36
N THR A 334 -10.10 -16.88 13.85
CA THR A 334 -8.67 -16.53 14.00
C THR A 334 -8.28 -15.32 13.17
N LEU A 335 -8.77 -15.24 11.92
CA LEU A 335 -8.58 -14.07 11.04
C LEU A 335 -9.20 -12.81 11.66
N GLY A 336 -10.43 -12.91 12.19
CA GLY A 336 -11.11 -11.82 12.89
C GLY A 336 -10.46 -11.44 14.23
N ALA A 337 -10.06 -12.41 15.05
CA ALA A 337 -9.43 -12.17 16.37
C ALA A 337 -8.06 -11.48 16.27
N GLY A 338 -7.32 -11.72 15.17
CA GLY A 338 -6.08 -11.00 14.85
C GLY A 338 -6.24 -9.48 14.72
N THR A 339 -7.48 -8.98 14.64
CA THR A 339 -7.79 -7.54 14.58
C THR A 339 -8.14 -6.91 15.95
N SER A 340 -8.35 -7.71 17.00
CA SER A 340 -9.11 -7.26 18.19
C SER A 340 -8.47 -7.50 19.57
N SER A 341 -7.24 -8.03 19.67
CA SER A 341 -6.61 -8.34 20.96
C SER A 341 -5.39 -7.48 21.34
N SER A 342 -5.60 -6.32 21.98
CA SER A 342 -4.61 -5.75 22.94
C SER A 342 -5.22 -4.69 23.89
N ALA A 343 -5.60 -5.11 25.09
CA ALA A 343 -5.80 -4.24 26.26
C ALA A 343 -5.00 -4.83 27.44
N GLY A 344 -4.26 -3.99 28.18
CA GLY A 344 -3.34 -4.40 29.26
C GLY A 344 -4.03 -4.59 30.63
N PRO A 345 -3.34 -4.41 31.78
CA PRO A 345 -1.94 -3.96 31.98
C PRO A 345 -1.13 -4.70 33.08
N SER A 346 0.15 -4.33 33.29
CA SER A 346 0.70 -3.84 34.60
C SER A 346 2.17 -4.20 34.94
N ALA A 347 2.84 -3.22 35.57
CA ALA A 347 4.01 -3.28 36.48
C ALA A 347 5.45 -3.62 35.96
N SER A 348 6.38 -2.76 36.38
CA SER A 348 7.85 -2.90 36.38
C SER A 348 8.36 -2.58 37.82
N PRO A 349 9.61 -2.92 38.23
CA PRO A 349 10.71 -1.93 38.09
C PRO A 349 12.17 -2.47 37.94
N SER A 350 12.98 -1.70 37.19
CA SER A 350 14.41 -1.32 37.35
C SER A 350 15.51 -2.22 37.96
N ALA A 351 16.67 -2.36 37.27
CA ALA A 351 17.96 -1.68 37.64
C ALA A 351 19.23 -2.01 36.77
N SER A 352 19.88 -0.96 36.25
CA SER A 352 21.34 -0.67 36.05
C SER A 352 22.40 -1.58 35.36
N SER A 353 23.17 -0.94 34.43
CA SER A 353 24.63 -1.10 34.06
C SER A 353 25.15 -2.39 33.39
N SER A 354 26.14 -2.40 32.46
CA SER A 354 26.87 -1.33 31.70
C SER A 354 27.83 -1.91 30.61
N SER A 355 27.92 -1.27 29.42
CA SER A 355 29.01 -1.33 28.40
C SER A 355 29.35 -2.71 27.75
N THR A 356 29.82 -2.88 26.50
CA THR A 356 30.65 -2.05 25.58
C THR A 356 30.41 -2.34 24.07
N ASP A 357 30.79 -1.35 23.23
CA ASP A 357 31.33 -1.44 21.86
C ASP A 357 30.45 -1.54 20.57
N GLN A 358 31.03 -1.01 19.49
CA GLN A 358 30.55 -0.73 18.12
C GLN A 358 30.91 -1.89 17.13
N PRO A 359 30.58 -1.89 15.79
CA PRO A 359 30.11 -0.76 14.97
C PRO A 359 28.99 -1.01 13.91
N ARG A 360 28.44 0.12 13.43
CA ARG A 360 28.05 0.42 12.03
C ARG A 360 26.96 -0.37 11.24
N THR A 361 25.97 0.44 10.82
CA THR A 361 25.48 0.67 9.43
C THR A 361 24.28 -0.05 8.81
N LYS A 362 23.34 0.80 8.36
CA LYS A 362 22.66 0.79 7.04
C LYS A 362 21.54 -0.23 6.77
N THR A 363 20.50 -0.15 7.60
CA THR A 363 19.17 0.39 7.22
C THR A 363 18.56 0.06 5.84
N ARG A 364 17.24 -0.21 5.86
CA ARG A 364 16.25 0.17 4.82
C ARG A 364 16.25 -0.69 3.53
N ARG A 365 15.34 -0.52 2.54
CA ARG A 365 13.85 -0.71 2.50
C ARG A 365 13.37 -0.55 1.04
N VAL A 366 12.50 -1.45 0.53
CA VAL A 366 11.35 -1.23 -0.41
C VAL A 366 11.62 -0.43 -1.73
N ARG A 367 11.15 -0.77 -2.94
CA ARG A 367 9.80 -1.15 -3.42
C ARG A 367 9.85 -1.51 -4.94
N PRO A 368 8.73 -1.90 -5.58
CA PRO A 368 8.61 -2.17 -7.02
C PRO A 368 8.05 -0.94 -7.78
N THR A 369 7.72 -1.09 -9.08
CA THR A 369 6.38 -0.79 -9.64
C THR A 369 6.24 -1.29 -11.09
N ALA A 370 4.98 -1.41 -11.57
CA ALA A 370 4.60 -1.90 -12.89
C ALA A 370 4.36 -0.75 -13.93
N SER A 371 3.86 -1.10 -15.12
CA SER A 371 4.11 -0.39 -16.39
C SER A 371 2.94 0.46 -16.94
N GLY A 372 3.26 1.36 -17.88
CA GLY A 372 2.35 2.20 -18.67
C GLY A 372 3.04 2.67 -19.96
N THR A 373 2.27 2.99 -21.01
CA THR A 373 2.74 2.98 -22.42
C THR A 373 3.83 3.99 -22.80
N THR A 374 4.61 3.61 -23.80
CA THR A 374 5.91 4.18 -24.19
C THR A 374 5.90 5.60 -24.76
N THR A 375 6.18 6.58 -23.91
CA THR A 375 7.37 7.42 -24.13
C THR A 375 8.51 6.80 -23.32
N SER A 376 9.59 6.37 -23.97
CA SER A 376 10.66 5.58 -23.31
C SER A 376 11.19 6.30 -22.06
N PRO A 377 10.99 5.75 -20.85
CA PRO A 377 11.61 6.30 -19.65
C PRO A 377 13.12 6.09 -19.74
N SER A 378 13.90 7.14 -19.46
CA SER A 378 15.36 7.04 -19.35
C SER A 378 15.77 5.94 -18.35
N PRO A 379 16.96 5.33 -18.53
CA PRO A 379 17.38 4.19 -17.73
C PRO A 379 17.47 4.52 -16.24
N SER A 380 17.22 3.48 -15.42
CA SER A 380 17.26 3.42 -13.96
C SER A 380 18.12 4.51 -13.29
N ALA A 381 17.46 5.50 -12.68
CA ALA A 381 18.12 6.61 -12.01
C ALA A 381 18.89 6.15 -10.76
N THR A 382 20.18 5.88 -10.90
CA THR A 382 21.09 5.38 -9.84
C THR A 382 21.55 6.46 -8.85
N GLY A 383 21.14 7.71 -9.05
CA GLY A 383 21.65 8.88 -8.33
C GLY A 383 21.35 8.93 -6.84
N SER A 384 22.08 9.80 -6.14
CA SER A 384 21.93 10.11 -4.72
C SER A 384 21.38 11.52 -4.54
N LEU A 385 20.69 11.77 -3.43
CA LEU A 385 20.42 13.16 -3.03
C LEU A 385 21.75 13.93 -2.93
N PRO A 386 21.84 15.15 -3.48
CA PRO A 386 23.02 15.99 -3.32
C PRO A 386 23.05 16.59 -1.90
N SER A 387 24.22 17.03 -1.45
CA SER A 387 24.38 17.77 -0.19
C SER A 387 24.09 19.27 -0.33
N THR A 388 23.96 19.77 -1.56
CA THR A 388 23.55 21.14 -1.89
C THR A 388 22.50 21.09 -2.99
N PHE A 389 21.54 21.99 -2.97
CA PHE A 389 20.44 22.04 -3.95
C PHE A 389 20.51 23.36 -4.72
N GLN A 390 20.14 23.32 -6.00
CA GLN A 390 19.92 24.50 -6.83
C GLN A 390 18.65 24.28 -7.65
N TRP A 391 17.86 25.33 -7.80
CA TRP A 391 16.55 25.27 -8.45
C TRP A 391 16.38 26.34 -9.51
N SER A 392 15.49 26.06 -10.46
CA SER A 392 14.87 27.04 -11.34
C SER A 392 13.36 27.01 -11.06
N SER A 393 12.79 28.17 -10.72
CA SER A 393 11.35 28.31 -10.48
C SER A 393 10.62 28.76 -11.73
N SER A 394 9.40 28.26 -11.90
CA SER A 394 8.40 28.91 -12.75
C SER A 394 8.00 30.30 -12.20
N GLY A 395 7.22 31.04 -13.00
CA GLY A 395 6.31 32.07 -12.47
C GLY A 395 5.15 31.46 -11.67
N GLU A 396 4.14 32.26 -11.38
CA GLU A 396 2.87 31.79 -10.82
C GLU A 396 2.17 30.84 -11.82
N LEU A 397 1.93 29.59 -11.42
CA LEU A 397 1.25 28.58 -12.24
C LEU A 397 -0.22 28.43 -11.88
N ILE A 398 -0.55 28.47 -10.58
CA ILE A 398 -1.91 28.32 -10.08
C ILE A 398 -2.23 29.48 -9.15
N ALA A 399 -3.30 30.20 -9.46
CA ALA A 399 -3.83 31.31 -8.68
C ALA A 399 -5.23 30.97 -8.15
N PRO A 400 -5.71 31.65 -7.10
CA PRO A 400 -7.09 31.54 -6.66
C PRO A 400 -8.06 31.79 -7.80
N LYS A 401 -9.12 30.98 -7.80
CA LYS A 401 -10.37 31.30 -8.48
C LYS A 401 -11.37 31.62 -7.37
N SER A 402 -12.30 32.51 -7.68
CA SER A 402 -13.38 32.92 -6.79
C SER A 402 -14.69 32.74 -7.54
N ASP A 403 -15.73 32.34 -6.80
CA ASP A 403 -17.09 32.17 -7.31
C ASP A 403 -18.09 32.93 -6.42
N ALA A 404 -19.39 32.70 -6.60
CA ALA A 404 -20.43 33.39 -5.81
C ALA A 404 -20.45 33.03 -4.31
N SER A 405 -19.73 31.97 -3.91
CA SER A 405 -19.62 31.44 -2.55
C SER A 405 -18.19 31.48 -1.98
N HIS A 406 -17.17 31.59 -2.82
CA HIS A 406 -15.75 31.52 -2.44
C HIS A 406 -15.02 32.80 -2.86
N ASN A 407 -14.56 33.61 -1.90
CA ASN A 407 -13.80 34.84 -2.17
C ASN A 407 -12.31 34.67 -1.78
N ILE A 408 -11.63 33.77 -2.50
CA ILE A 408 -10.34 33.23 -2.09
C ILE A 408 -9.21 34.24 -2.34
N ALA A 409 -8.46 34.58 -1.27
CA ALA A 409 -7.29 35.46 -1.34
C ALA A 409 -6.01 34.71 -1.75
N GLY A 410 -5.82 33.51 -1.20
CA GLY A 410 -4.64 32.67 -1.43
C GLY A 410 -5.00 31.20 -1.69
N ILE A 411 -4.26 30.58 -2.60
CA ILE A 411 -4.23 29.13 -2.78
C ILE A 411 -2.89 28.63 -2.22
N LYS A 412 -2.96 27.61 -1.37
CA LYS A 412 -1.94 27.31 -0.38
C LYS A 412 -1.72 25.81 -0.20
N ASP A 413 -0.64 25.46 0.49
CA ASP A 413 -0.39 24.16 1.09
C ASP A 413 -0.70 22.97 0.13
N PRO A 414 -0.03 22.87 -1.03
CA PRO A 414 -0.43 21.95 -2.09
C PRO A 414 0.11 20.53 -1.87
N SER A 415 -0.73 19.54 -2.15
CA SER A 415 -0.33 18.14 -2.33
C SER A 415 -0.66 17.66 -3.75
N VAL A 416 0.21 16.84 -4.32
CA VAL A 416 0.18 16.49 -5.75
C VAL A 416 0.64 15.06 -6.03
N VAL A 417 -0.11 14.38 -6.90
CA VAL A 417 0.30 13.12 -7.56
C VAL A 417 0.16 13.22 -9.06
N TYR A 418 1.00 12.48 -9.79
CA TYR A 418 0.75 12.16 -11.20
C TYR A 418 0.15 10.75 -11.29
N TYR A 419 -1.09 10.67 -11.80
CA TYR A 419 -1.85 9.42 -11.91
C TYR A 419 -2.75 9.44 -13.15
N ASN A 420 -2.81 8.31 -13.86
CA ASN A 420 -3.61 8.12 -15.08
C ASN A 420 -3.46 9.27 -16.11
N GLY A 421 -2.22 9.67 -16.37
CA GLY A 421 -1.88 10.71 -17.36
C GLY A 421 -2.16 12.16 -16.93
N LYS A 422 -2.50 12.41 -15.66
CA LYS A 422 -2.79 13.75 -15.14
C LYS A 422 -2.06 14.03 -13.83
N TYR A 423 -1.73 15.30 -13.62
CA TYR A 423 -1.51 15.83 -12.27
C TYR A 423 -2.86 16.00 -11.57
N HIS A 424 -2.95 15.53 -10.34
CA HIS A 424 -4.06 15.74 -9.42
C HIS A 424 -3.51 16.57 -8.26
N VAL A 425 -3.99 17.79 -8.10
CA VAL A 425 -3.54 18.72 -7.06
C VAL A 425 -4.69 18.97 -6.09
N PHE A 426 -4.38 18.86 -4.81
CA PHE A 426 -5.20 19.27 -3.68
C PHE A 426 -4.51 20.45 -3.02
N ALA A 427 -5.25 21.48 -2.64
CA ALA A 427 -4.67 22.66 -2.00
C ALA A 427 -5.62 23.25 -0.97
N SER A 428 -5.07 23.89 0.06
CA SER A 428 -5.80 24.84 0.90
C SER A 428 -6.28 26.02 0.04
N VAL A 429 -7.48 26.52 0.32
CA VAL A 429 -7.95 27.83 -0.12
C VAL A 429 -8.28 28.67 1.10
N ALA A 430 -7.72 29.88 1.16
CA ALA A 430 -7.80 30.76 2.31
C ALA A 430 -8.43 32.11 1.96
N ASP A 431 -9.29 32.59 2.86
CA ASP A 431 -9.82 33.96 2.86
C ASP A 431 -9.95 34.48 4.29
N SER A 432 -10.57 35.65 4.47
CA SER A 432 -10.75 36.27 5.79
C SER A 432 -11.75 35.53 6.70
N SER A 433 -12.54 34.59 6.17
CA SER A 433 -13.51 33.78 6.92
C SER A 433 -12.93 32.44 7.39
N GLY A 434 -11.86 31.95 6.74
CA GLY A 434 -11.15 30.74 7.18
C GLY A 434 -10.44 29.99 6.06
N TYR A 435 -10.37 28.67 6.22
CA TYR A 435 -9.74 27.74 5.28
C TYR A 435 -10.71 26.64 4.86
N SER A 436 -10.67 26.30 3.58
CA SER A 436 -11.27 25.10 2.98
C SER A 436 -10.25 24.46 2.03
N MET A 437 -10.66 23.46 1.25
CA MET A 437 -9.80 22.76 0.29
C MET A 437 -10.38 22.76 -1.12
N VAL A 438 -9.50 22.72 -2.12
CA VAL A 438 -9.84 22.63 -3.53
C VAL A 438 -9.09 21.47 -4.19
N TYR A 439 -9.75 20.81 -5.15
CA TYR A 439 -9.14 19.87 -6.09
C TYR A 439 -9.09 20.47 -7.50
N LEU A 440 -8.01 20.21 -8.23
CA LEU A 440 -7.88 20.49 -9.66
C LEU A 440 -7.03 19.41 -10.34
N SER A 441 -7.23 19.21 -11.64
CA SER A 441 -6.37 18.32 -12.45
C SER A 441 -6.10 18.85 -13.85
N PHE A 442 -4.94 18.50 -14.39
CA PHE A 442 -4.44 18.92 -15.70
C PHE A 442 -3.42 17.92 -16.24
N THR A 443 -3.22 17.88 -17.57
CA THR A 443 -2.25 16.99 -18.20
C THR A 443 -0.84 17.57 -18.27
N ASP A 444 -0.72 18.90 -18.38
CA ASP A 444 0.56 19.61 -18.49
C ASP A 444 0.59 20.89 -17.63
N TRP A 445 1.76 21.27 -17.13
CA TRP A 445 1.92 22.44 -16.24
C TRP A 445 1.54 23.78 -16.90
N SER A 446 1.63 23.90 -18.23
CA SER A 446 1.13 25.08 -18.96
C SER A 446 -0.39 25.27 -18.86
N GLN A 447 -1.13 24.21 -18.51
CA GLN A 447 -2.59 24.24 -18.33
C GLN A 447 -3.01 24.44 -16.87
N ALA A 448 -2.08 24.44 -15.91
CA ALA A 448 -2.39 24.44 -14.48
C ALA A 448 -3.26 25.65 -14.07
N GLY A 449 -2.96 26.84 -14.58
CA GLY A 449 -3.73 28.05 -14.30
C GLY A 449 -5.13 28.06 -14.92
N SER A 450 -5.36 27.33 -16.01
CA SER A 450 -6.68 27.24 -16.64
C SER A 450 -7.56 26.12 -16.05
N ALA A 451 -6.98 25.12 -15.39
CA ALA A 451 -7.66 23.95 -14.82
C ALA A 451 -8.86 24.32 -13.91
N THR A 452 -9.95 23.54 -14.01
CA THR A 452 -11.15 23.75 -13.20
C THR A 452 -10.88 23.50 -11.72
N HIS A 453 -11.34 24.43 -10.87
CA HIS A 453 -11.31 24.28 -9.43
C HIS A 453 -12.60 23.61 -8.94
N HIS A 454 -12.46 22.55 -8.13
CA HIS A 454 -13.56 21.87 -7.47
C HIS A 454 -13.40 22.04 -5.95
N TYR A 455 -14.18 22.94 -5.35
CA TYR A 455 -14.16 23.15 -3.91
C TYR A 455 -14.74 21.93 -3.18
N LEU A 456 -13.98 21.39 -2.23
CA LEU A 456 -14.32 20.12 -1.57
C LEU A 456 -15.39 20.28 -0.49
N ASP A 457 -15.80 21.50 -0.15
CA ASP A 457 -16.95 21.76 0.71
C ASP A 457 -18.30 21.34 0.08
N GLN A 458 -18.32 21.16 -1.25
CA GLN A 458 -19.45 20.58 -2.01
C GLN A 458 -19.47 19.05 -1.98
N SER A 459 -18.39 18.40 -1.52
CA SER A 459 -18.33 16.95 -1.29
C SER A 459 -18.76 16.61 0.15
N PRO A 460 -18.94 15.33 0.51
CA PRO A 460 -19.18 14.93 1.90
C PRO A 460 -18.13 15.38 2.93
N ILE A 461 -16.93 15.83 2.54
CA ILE A 461 -15.98 16.56 3.43
C ILE A 461 -16.67 17.76 4.11
N GLY A 462 -17.54 18.44 3.36
CA GLY A 462 -18.40 19.51 3.83
C GLY A 462 -17.67 20.78 4.26
N LYS A 463 -18.48 21.78 4.62
CA LYS A 463 -18.04 23.10 5.11
C LYS A 463 -17.36 23.02 6.49
N GLY A 464 -16.68 24.11 6.83
CA GLY A 464 -15.91 24.27 8.06
C GLY A 464 -14.42 24.36 7.78
N TYR A 465 -13.62 24.50 8.82
CA TYR A 465 -12.16 24.58 8.70
C TYR A 465 -11.57 23.25 8.21
N ARG A 466 -10.90 23.26 7.05
CA ARG A 466 -10.04 22.19 6.54
C ARG A 466 -8.83 22.84 5.85
N ALA A 467 -7.62 22.39 6.16
CA ALA A 467 -6.38 22.95 5.60
C ALA A 467 -5.26 21.88 5.53
N ALA A 468 -4.21 22.19 4.77
CA ALA A 468 -3.02 21.38 4.56
C ALA A 468 -3.33 19.93 4.10
N PRO A 469 -3.92 19.75 2.91
CA PRO A 469 -4.18 18.43 2.35
C PRO A 469 -2.89 17.67 2.02
N GLN A 470 -2.90 16.35 2.28
CA GLN A 470 -1.96 15.37 1.74
C GLN A 470 -2.74 14.22 1.08
N VAL A 471 -2.55 14.01 -0.22
CA VAL A 471 -3.19 12.90 -0.96
C VAL A 471 -2.26 11.71 -1.16
N PHE A 472 -2.74 10.47 -0.99
CA PHE A 472 -2.02 9.26 -1.44
C PHE A 472 -2.96 8.07 -1.63
N TYR A 473 -2.55 7.10 -2.44
CA TYR A 473 -3.26 5.83 -2.57
C TYR A 473 -2.82 4.85 -1.47
N PHE A 474 -3.74 4.47 -0.59
CA PHE A 474 -3.49 3.43 0.40
C PHE A 474 -3.75 2.06 -0.23
N ALA A 475 -2.71 1.52 -0.86
CA ALA A 475 -2.79 0.29 -1.63
C ALA A 475 -3.41 -0.92 -0.89
N PRO A 476 -3.21 -1.15 0.43
CA PRO A 476 -3.82 -2.27 1.14
C PRO A 476 -5.36 -2.25 1.21
N GLN A 477 -6.01 -1.10 0.97
CA GLN A 477 -7.47 -0.97 1.01
C GLN A 477 -8.07 -0.56 -0.35
N ASN A 478 -7.25 -0.35 -1.37
CA ASN A 478 -7.65 0.20 -2.66
C ASN A 478 -8.42 1.52 -2.58
N LEU A 479 -8.00 2.40 -1.66
CA LEU A 479 -8.62 3.72 -1.45
C LEU A 479 -7.56 4.81 -1.53
N TRP A 480 -7.92 5.92 -2.17
CA TRP A 480 -7.25 7.19 -1.97
C TRP A 480 -7.61 7.74 -0.60
N TYR A 481 -6.59 8.26 0.08
CA TYR A 481 -6.70 9.01 1.33
C TYR A 481 -6.34 10.46 1.06
N LEU A 482 -7.12 11.37 1.63
CA LEU A 482 -6.81 12.79 1.74
C LEU A 482 -6.73 13.09 3.24
N VAL A 483 -5.53 13.31 3.74
CA VAL A 483 -5.23 13.68 5.14
C VAL A 483 -5.17 15.20 5.24
N TYR A 484 -5.70 15.79 6.30
CA TYR A 484 -5.75 17.25 6.51
C TYR A 484 -6.08 17.58 7.97
N GLN A 485 -5.92 18.83 8.39
CA GLN A 485 -6.32 19.28 9.74
C GLN A 485 -7.77 19.79 9.78
N THR A 486 -8.48 19.50 10.88
CA THR A 486 -9.80 20.07 11.20
C THR A 486 -9.78 21.04 12.39
N GLY A 487 -8.58 21.39 12.87
CA GLY A 487 -8.34 22.40 13.91
C GLY A 487 -8.23 21.81 15.31
N ASP A 488 -9.12 20.88 15.66
CA ASP A 488 -9.08 20.09 16.89
C ASP A 488 -8.39 18.73 16.72
N ASN A 489 -8.17 18.30 15.48
CA ASN A 489 -7.74 16.94 15.14
C ASN A 489 -6.93 16.88 13.84
N ALA A 490 -6.10 15.84 13.76
CA ALA A 490 -5.62 15.29 12.50
C ALA A 490 -6.74 14.43 11.90
N SER A 491 -7.17 14.74 10.68
CA SER A 491 -8.33 14.12 10.04
C SER A 491 -7.99 13.53 8.68
N TYR A 492 -8.86 12.65 8.19
CA TYR A 492 -8.80 12.11 6.84
C TYR A 492 -10.18 11.93 6.22
N SER A 493 -10.19 11.90 4.89
CA SER A 493 -11.28 11.40 4.07
C SER A 493 -10.75 10.36 3.08
N THR A 494 -11.64 9.54 2.56
CA THR A 494 -11.33 8.46 1.61
C THR A 494 -12.15 8.57 0.34
N ASN A 495 -11.62 8.06 -0.77
CA ASN A 495 -12.29 8.00 -2.07
C ASN A 495 -11.76 6.80 -2.88
N ALA A 496 -12.63 6.11 -3.61
CA ALA A 496 -12.21 5.03 -4.52
C ALA A 496 -11.57 5.56 -5.81
N ASP A 497 -11.94 6.77 -6.24
CA ASP A 497 -11.47 7.39 -7.48
C ASP A 497 -11.08 8.86 -7.25
N ILE A 498 -9.78 9.14 -7.30
CA ILE A 498 -9.21 10.50 -7.19
C ILE A 498 -9.76 11.47 -8.26
N SER A 499 -10.25 10.97 -9.40
CA SER A 499 -10.82 11.82 -10.46
C SER A 499 -12.26 12.28 -10.18
N ASN A 500 -12.91 11.72 -9.15
CA ASN A 500 -14.24 12.12 -8.69
C ASN A 500 -14.16 12.98 -7.41
N PRO A 501 -14.07 14.32 -7.50
CA PRO A 501 -13.99 15.20 -6.32
C PRO A 501 -15.23 15.17 -5.42
N ASN A 502 -16.37 14.70 -5.91
CA ASN A 502 -17.59 14.57 -5.09
C ASN A 502 -17.62 13.24 -4.30
N GLY A 503 -16.69 12.32 -4.58
CA GLY A 503 -16.60 11.00 -3.94
C GLY A 503 -15.88 10.96 -2.59
N TRP A 504 -15.29 12.08 -2.15
CA TRP A 504 -14.57 12.14 -0.87
C TRP A 504 -15.53 12.01 0.32
N SER A 505 -15.28 11.02 1.18
CA SER A 505 -16.10 10.76 2.37
C SER A 505 -16.02 11.88 3.41
N ALA A 506 -16.96 11.89 4.37
CA ALA A 506 -16.96 12.86 5.47
C ALA A 506 -15.74 12.69 6.39
N PRO A 507 -15.26 13.76 7.05
CA PRO A 507 -14.01 13.73 7.81
C PRO A 507 -14.08 12.73 8.97
N LYS A 508 -12.98 12.00 9.20
CA LYS A 508 -12.76 11.16 10.38
C LYS A 508 -11.44 11.54 11.03
N GLY A 509 -11.42 11.65 12.35
CA GLY A 509 -10.20 11.88 13.12
C GLY A 509 -9.30 10.64 13.18
N PHE A 510 -7.98 10.84 13.18
CA PHE A 510 -7.00 9.81 13.53
C PHE A 510 -6.96 9.54 15.05
N TYR A 511 -7.36 10.52 15.85
CA TYR A 511 -7.38 10.46 17.32
C TYR A 511 -8.78 10.77 17.86
N SER A 512 -9.07 10.35 19.09
CA SER A 512 -10.29 10.77 19.81
C SER A 512 -10.23 12.22 20.30
N SER A 513 -9.02 12.75 20.47
CA SER A 513 -8.71 14.09 20.97
C SER A 513 -7.22 14.39 20.69
N MET A 514 -6.81 15.66 20.79
CA MET A 514 -5.38 16.04 20.73
C MET A 514 -4.54 15.22 21.72
N PRO A 515 -3.44 14.57 21.28
CA PRO A 515 -2.50 13.86 22.16
C PRO A 515 -1.92 14.77 23.25
N THR A 516 -1.85 14.27 24.48
CA THR A 516 -1.40 15.04 25.66
C THR A 516 -0.01 15.68 25.47
N ILE A 517 0.91 14.96 24.82
CA ILE A 517 2.27 15.46 24.54
C ILE A 517 2.25 16.72 23.65
N ILE A 518 1.29 16.85 22.73
CA ILE A 518 1.12 18.03 21.89
C ILE A 518 0.56 19.17 22.74
N SER A 519 -0.53 18.93 23.48
CA SER A 519 -1.14 19.95 24.35
C SER A 519 -0.21 20.51 25.44
N GLN A 520 0.83 19.76 25.83
CA GLN A 520 1.82 20.19 26.81
C GLN A 520 2.94 21.05 26.23
N ASN A 521 3.18 21.00 24.92
CA ASN A 521 4.35 21.62 24.27
C ASN A 521 3.97 22.67 23.19
N ILE A 522 2.72 22.68 22.71
CA ILE A 522 2.18 23.60 21.69
C ILE A 522 2.24 25.08 22.08
N GLY A 523 2.19 25.42 23.37
CA GLY A 523 2.21 26.81 23.84
C GLY A 523 1.09 27.66 23.23
N ASN A 524 1.47 28.68 22.45
CA ASN A 524 0.55 29.57 21.71
C ASN A 524 0.48 29.26 20.20
N GLY A 525 0.99 28.11 19.76
CA GLY A 525 0.94 27.67 18.37
C GLY A 525 -0.32 26.88 18.01
N TYR A 526 -0.31 26.20 16.87
CA TYR A 526 -1.44 25.48 16.31
C TYR A 526 -1.04 24.07 15.89
N TRP A 527 -1.91 23.07 16.11
CA TRP A 527 -1.64 21.69 15.68
C TRP A 527 -1.96 21.53 14.20
N VAL A 528 -0.92 21.45 13.36
CA VAL A 528 -1.02 21.59 11.90
C VAL A 528 -0.18 20.58 11.12
N ASP A 529 -0.38 20.57 9.81
CA ASP A 529 0.46 19.96 8.78
C ASP A 529 0.66 18.45 8.94
N MET A 530 -0.49 17.79 8.86
CA MET A 530 -0.68 16.35 9.06
C MET A 530 -0.09 15.56 7.89
N TRP A 531 0.98 14.80 8.12
CA TRP A 531 1.69 14.06 7.07
C TRP A 531 1.79 12.56 7.37
N VAL A 532 1.15 11.73 6.56
CA VAL A 532 1.28 10.26 6.64
C VAL A 532 2.41 9.77 5.73
N ILE A 533 3.20 8.83 6.24
CA ILE A 533 4.04 7.95 5.42
C ILE A 533 4.07 6.55 6.05
N CYS A 534 4.02 5.51 5.23
CA CYS A 534 4.17 4.13 5.67
C CYS A 534 5.41 3.46 5.09
N ASP A 535 5.95 2.48 5.80
CA ASP A 535 6.86 1.48 5.25
C ASP A 535 6.13 0.14 5.04
N SER A 536 6.85 -0.98 5.08
CA SER A 536 6.26 -2.32 4.90
C SER A 536 5.60 -2.87 6.18
N ALA A 537 5.79 -2.24 7.33
CA ALA A 537 5.29 -2.71 8.62
C ALA A 537 4.37 -1.70 9.30
N ASN A 538 4.70 -0.41 9.25
CA ASN A 538 4.02 0.64 9.99
C ASN A 538 3.60 1.81 9.09
N CYS A 539 2.53 2.49 9.50
CA CYS A 539 2.19 3.84 9.06
C CYS A 539 2.49 4.83 10.19
N TYR A 540 3.04 5.97 9.82
CA TYR A 540 3.46 7.03 10.72
C TYR A 540 2.71 8.30 10.35
N LEU A 541 2.22 9.01 11.35
CA LEU A 541 1.54 10.31 11.19
C LEU A 541 2.39 11.37 11.88
N PHE A 542 2.93 12.29 11.09
CA PHE A 542 3.64 13.47 11.54
C PHE A 542 2.70 14.67 11.61
N SER A 543 3.06 15.64 12.45
CA SER A 543 2.38 16.95 12.57
C SER A 543 3.30 17.94 13.27
N SER A 544 3.09 19.23 13.07
CA SER A 544 3.78 20.33 13.76
C SER A 544 2.86 21.04 14.76
N ASP A 545 3.43 21.93 15.58
CA ASP A 545 2.70 22.75 16.56
C ASP A 545 2.97 24.28 16.48
N ASP A 546 3.61 24.77 15.43
CA ASP A 546 4.13 26.14 15.27
C ASP A 546 5.06 26.62 16.42
N ASN A 547 5.52 25.70 17.27
CA ASN A 547 6.27 26.00 18.49
C ASN A 547 7.59 25.22 18.61
N GLY A 548 8.11 24.74 17.47
CA GLY A 548 9.43 24.13 17.38
C GLY A 548 9.46 22.61 17.56
N HIS A 549 8.32 21.92 17.51
CA HIS A 549 8.26 20.46 17.64
C HIS A 549 7.66 19.80 16.40
N LEU A 550 8.33 18.77 15.90
CA LEU A 550 7.80 17.82 14.93
C LEU A 550 7.39 16.54 15.67
N TYR A 551 6.10 16.23 15.71
CA TYR A 551 5.58 15.02 16.33
C TYR A 551 5.53 13.86 15.35
N ARG A 552 5.50 12.64 15.90
CA ARG A 552 5.25 11.40 15.15
C ARG A 552 4.48 10.42 16.00
N SER A 553 3.30 10.00 15.55
CA SER A 553 2.61 8.79 16.00
C SER A 553 2.89 7.63 15.06
N GLN A 554 2.52 6.42 15.47
CA GLN A 554 2.58 5.23 14.62
C GLN A 554 1.40 4.29 14.85
N THR A 555 1.08 3.53 13.80
CA THR A 555 0.18 2.37 13.81
C THR A 555 0.74 1.31 12.87
N THR A 556 0.27 0.06 12.97
CA THR A 556 0.67 -0.97 11.98
C THR A 556 0.03 -0.70 10.62
N LEU A 557 0.68 -1.13 9.53
CA LEU A 557 0.16 -0.96 8.17
C LEU A 557 -1.24 -1.60 8.00
N SER A 558 -1.54 -2.68 8.71
CA SER A 558 -2.85 -3.35 8.70
C SER A 558 -3.92 -2.64 9.56
N GLN A 559 -3.53 -1.83 10.55
CA GLN A 559 -4.49 -1.11 11.40
C GLN A 559 -4.85 0.28 10.85
N PHE A 560 -3.98 0.87 10.02
CA PHE A 560 -4.22 2.17 9.39
C PHE A 560 -5.61 2.23 8.73
N PRO A 561 -6.42 3.29 8.93
CA PRO A 561 -6.08 4.56 9.60
C PRO A 561 -6.22 4.55 11.12
N ASN A 562 -6.68 3.45 11.72
CA ASN A 562 -6.90 3.34 13.16
C ASN A 562 -5.58 3.09 13.91
N GLY A 563 -5.61 3.25 15.24
CA GLY A 563 -4.52 2.82 16.12
C GLY A 563 -3.31 3.78 16.15
N MET A 564 -3.44 5.01 15.66
CA MET A 564 -2.40 6.04 15.79
C MET A 564 -2.11 6.31 17.27
N THR A 565 -0.99 5.79 17.74
CA THR A 565 -0.56 5.78 19.15
C THR A 565 0.93 6.07 19.24
N ASN A 566 1.48 6.05 20.46
CA ASN A 566 2.90 6.30 20.73
C ASN A 566 3.39 7.62 20.10
N THR A 567 2.65 8.71 20.33
CA THR A 567 3.03 10.06 19.88
C THR A 567 4.30 10.50 20.60
N VAL A 568 5.37 10.72 19.85
CA VAL A 568 6.66 11.21 20.34
C VAL A 568 7.04 12.50 19.63
N ILE A 569 7.90 13.31 20.25
CA ILE A 569 8.63 14.38 19.55
C ILE A 569 9.74 13.72 18.73
N ALA A 570 9.64 13.78 17.41
CA ALA A 570 10.57 13.17 16.46
C ALA A 570 11.75 14.09 16.11
N ALA A 571 11.53 15.41 16.18
CA ALA A 571 12.57 16.44 16.15
C ALA A 571 12.07 17.68 16.91
N GLN A 572 12.99 18.47 17.46
CA GLN A 572 12.68 19.75 18.07
C GLN A 572 13.83 20.75 17.87
N ASP A 573 13.51 22.04 17.86
CA ASP A 573 14.46 23.15 17.85
C ASP A 573 14.01 24.18 18.89
N ALA A 574 14.95 24.78 19.63
CA ALA A 574 14.62 25.72 20.70
C ALA A 574 14.14 27.08 20.17
N ASP A 575 14.50 27.40 18.92
CA ASP A 575 13.87 28.47 18.16
C ASP A 575 12.83 27.85 17.22
N ARG A 576 11.54 28.09 17.51
CA ARG A 576 10.42 27.63 16.68
C ARG A 576 10.56 27.99 15.20
N ASN A 577 11.24 29.11 14.88
CA ASN A 577 11.43 29.55 13.50
C ASN A 577 12.31 28.59 12.71
N ASN A 578 13.19 27.83 13.37
CA ASN A 578 14.04 26.84 12.71
C ASN A 578 13.30 25.53 12.39
N LEU A 579 12.19 25.22 13.05
CA LEU A 579 11.42 23.98 12.87
C LEU A 579 9.93 24.29 13.00
N PHE A 580 9.40 25.07 12.06
CA PHE A 580 8.13 25.78 12.22
C PHE A 580 6.93 24.89 11.85
N GLU A 581 6.71 24.68 10.55
CA GLU A 581 5.53 23.98 10.01
C GLU A 581 5.89 23.16 8.74
N ALA A 582 4.88 22.71 8.00
CA ALA A 582 4.95 22.13 6.65
C ALA A 582 5.95 20.97 6.50
N SER A 583 5.87 19.97 7.38
CA SER A 583 6.73 18.80 7.27
C SER A 583 6.39 17.93 6.06
N ASN A 584 7.40 17.42 5.35
CA ASN A 584 7.22 16.31 4.42
C ASN A 584 8.23 15.19 4.72
N VAL A 585 7.80 13.93 4.59
CA VAL A 585 8.67 12.76 4.75
C VAL A 585 8.52 11.81 3.56
N TYR A 586 9.63 11.51 2.87
CA TYR A 586 9.62 10.76 1.60
C TYR A 586 10.52 9.52 1.56
N LYS A 587 10.14 8.56 0.70
CA LYS A 587 10.99 7.48 0.20
C LYS A 587 11.84 7.97 -0.96
N VAL A 588 13.14 8.20 -0.73
CA VAL A 588 14.11 8.25 -1.85
C VAL A 588 14.14 6.90 -2.57
N GLN A 589 13.73 6.89 -3.83
CA GLN A 589 13.68 5.74 -4.74
C GLN A 589 15.06 5.08 -4.90
N GLY A 590 15.10 3.75 -5.03
CA GLY A 590 16.35 2.99 -5.23
C GLY A 590 17.36 3.04 -4.07
N LYS A 591 17.12 3.84 -3.02
CA LYS A 591 18.05 4.08 -1.92
C LYS A 591 17.53 3.61 -0.58
N ASN A 592 18.49 3.50 0.33
CA ASN A 592 18.29 3.13 1.72
C ASN A 592 18.34 4.37 2.65
N GLN A 593 17.72 5.47 2.22
CA GLN A 593 17.68 6.77 2.90
C GLN A 593 16.32 7.50 2.76
N TYR A 594 15.70 7.96 3.86
CA TYR A 594 14.53 8.87 3.89
C TYR A 594 14.97 10.31 3.72
N LEU A 595 14.08 11.16 3.21
CA LEU A 595 14.21 12.62 3.23
C LEU A 595 13.11 13.19 4.11
N LEU A 596 13.48 14.03 5.08
CA LEU A 596 12.60 14.93 5.83
C LEU A 596 12.85 16.34 5.32
N LEU A 597 11.78 17.04 4.96
CA LEU A 597 11.74 18.49 4.75
C LEU A 597 10.91 19.11 5.87
N VAL A 598 11.33 20.27 6.38
CA VAL A 598 10.52 21.10 7.31
C VAL A 598 10.70 22.56 6.92
N GLU A 599 9.62 23.33 6.97
CA GLU A 599 9.66 24.75 6.71
C GLU A 599 10.20 25.51 7.93
N ALA A 600 10.96 26.56 7.64
CA ALA A 600 11.56 27.46 8.59
C ALA A 600 11.38 28.91 8.17
N ILE A 601 11.42 29.81 9.13
CA ILE A 601 11.40 31.26 8.96
C ILE A 601 12.84 31.75 9.16
N GLY A 602 13.46 32.27 8.11
CA GLY A 602 14.85 32.75 8.16
C GLY A 602 15.01 34.05 8.93
N SER A 603 16.26 34.42 9.18
CA SER A 603 16.69 35.66 9.83
C SER A 603 16.17 36.95 9.18
N ASP A 604 15.78 36.88 7.90
CA ASP A 604 15.13 37.96 7.13
C ASP A 604 13.59 37.89 7.11
N GLY A 605 13.00 37.01 7.93
CA GLY A 605 11.56 36.76 8.02
C GLY A 605 10.98 35.97 6.85
N ARG A 606 11.81 35.39 5.97
CA ARG A 606 11.34 34.67 4.76
C ARG A 606 11.27 33.16 4.95
N ARG A 607 10.24 32.57 4.35
CA ARG A 607 10.00 31.13 4.37
C ARG A 607 11.03 30.37 3.52
N TYR A 608 11.55 29.28 4.06
CA TYR A 608 12.49 28.39 3.37
C TYR A 608 12.44 26.97 3.92
N PHE A 609 12.95 25.99 3.17
CA PHE A 609 13.02 24.60 3.62
C PHE A 609 14.41 24.20 4.11
N ARG A 610 14.43 23.52 5.26
CA ARG A 610 15.55 22.73 5.78
C ARG A 610 15.33 21.25 5.41
N SER A 611 16.41 20.48 5.27
CA SER A 611 16.35 19.05 4.93
C SER A 611 17.27 18.17 5.77
N TRP A 612 16.78 16.98 6.09
CA TRP A 612 17.49 15.93 6.81
C TRP A 612 17.26 14.58 6.15
N THR A 613 18.11 13.61 6.46
CA THR A 613 17.91 12.23 6.04
C THR A 613 18.04 11.24 7.19
N SER A 614 17.34 10.11 7.10
CA SER A 614 17.41 9.02 8.07
C SER A 614 17.35 7.64 7.41
N GLY A 615 17.72 6.61 8.16
CA GLY A 615 17.64 5.20 7.74
C GLY A 615 16.30 4.53 8.05
N SER A 616 15.48 5.10 8.93
CA SER A 616 14.11 4.66 9.24
C SER A 616 13.18 5.88 9.36
N ILE A 617 11.85 5.70 9.48
CA ILE A 617 10.91 6.84 9.67
C ILE A 617 10.95 7.33 11.11
N ASP A 618 11.18 6.38 12.02
CA ASP A 618 11.29 6.52 13.46
C ASP A 618 12.72 6.76 13.97
N GLY A 619 13.70 6.81 13.06
CA GLY A 619 15.12 6.95 13.38
C GLY A 619 15.57 8.40 13.49
N SER A 620 16.81 8.59 13.95
CA SER A 620 17.42 9.92 14.09
C SER A 620 17.61 10.61 12.73
N TRP A 621 17.31 11.91 12.67
CA TRP A 621 17.44 12.74 11.47
C TRP A 621 18.81 13.41 11.40
N THR A 622 19.56 13.16 10.33
CA THR A 622 20.88 13.77 10.07
C THR A 622 20.73 14.90 9.06
N ALA A 623 21.23 16.10 9.35
CA ALA A 623 21.13 17.25 8.45
C ALA A 623 21.74 16.97 7.06
N LEU A 624 21.07 17.44 6.02
CA LEU A 624 21.52 17.37 4.61
C LEU A 624 21.84 18.78 4.11
N ALA A 625 20.79 19.59 3.91
CA ALA A 625 20.87 21.02 3.61
C ALA A 625 19.86 21.73 4.53
N ALA A 626 20.32 22.14 5.72
CA ALA A 626 19.49 22.55 6.86
C ALA A 626 19.93 23.89 7.51
N SER A 627 20.67 24.74 6.81
CA SER A 627 21.02 26.10 7.23
C SER A 627 20.59 27.12 6.18
N GLU A 628 20.52 28.41 6.52
CA GLU A 628 20.23 29.46 5.52
C GLU A 628 21.30 29.55 4.41
N SER A 629 22.55 29.18 4.73
CA SER A 629 23.69 29.15 3.81
C SER A 629 23.78 27.90 2.94
N ASN A 630 23.16 26.80 3.37
CA ASN A 630 22.96 25.58 2.58
C ASN A 630 21.54 25.04 2.84
N PRO A 631 20.50 25.66 2.26
CA PRO A 631 19.10 25.26 2.44
C PRO A 631 18.70 24.19 1.44
N PHE A 632 17.58 23.51 1.69
CA PHE A 632 16.94 22.69 0.64
C PHE A 632 16.41 23.61 -0.46
N ALA A 633 15.54 24.55 -0.11
CA ALA A 633 15.04 25.56 -1.04
C ALA A 633 14.80 26.89 -0.31
N ARG A 634 15.41 27.97 -0.83
CA ARG A 634 15.37 29.35 -0.31
C ARG A 634 15.64 30.29 -1.48
N ALA A 635 15.24 31.57 -1.40
CA ALA A 635 15.55 32.55 -2.45
C ALA A 635 17.04 32.60 -2.89
N GLY A 636 17.99 32.27 -1.99
CA GLY A 636 19.42 32.21 -2.29
C GLY A 636 19.89 31.03 -3.16
N ASN A 637 19.10 29.97 -3.33
CA ASN A 637 19.41 28.83 -4.21
C ASN A 637 18.29 28.54 -5.25
N VAL A 638 17.41 29.52 -5.48
CA VAL A 638 16.35 29.47 -6.48
C VAL A 638 16.57 30.56 -7.52
N THR A 639 16.76 30.17 -8.77
CA THR A 639 16.78 31.07 -9.92
C THR A 639 15.37 31.26 -10.48
N PHE A 640 15.07 32.44 -11.03
CA PHE A 640 13.77 32.76 -11.62
C PHE A 640 13.96 33.29 -13.05
N PRO A 641 13.95 32.43 -14.09
CA PRO A 641 14.23 32.86 -15.47
C PRO A 641 13.26 33.91 -16.01
N ALA A 642 12.01 33.93 -15.53
CA ALA A 642 10.99 34.91 -15.89
C ALA A 642 10.93 36.14 -14.96
N GLY A 643 11.87 36.26 -14.01
CA GLY A 643 11.84 37.28 -12.94
C GLY A 643 11.32 36.72 -11.62
N ALA A 644 11.91 37.18 -10.51
CA ALA A 644 11.58 36.70 -9.17
C ALA A 644 10.26 37.31 -8.66
N TRP A 645 9.21 36.49 -8.62
CA TRP A 645 7.88 36.86 -8.14
C TRP A 645 7.69 36.63 -6.63
N THR A 646 8.59 35.87 -6.00
CA THR A 646 8.57 35.62 -4.54
C THR A 646 9.96 35.52 -3.93
N LYS A 647 10.05 35.80 -2.62
CA LYS A 647 11.21 35.53 -1.76
C LYS A 647 10.95 34.41 -0.76
N ASP A 648 9.71 33.95 -0.68
CA ASP A 648 9.22 32.95 0.25
C ASP A 648 9.05 31.64 -0.50
N ILE A 649 9.81 30.62 -0.09
CA ILE A 649 9.62 29.24 -0.55
C ILE A 649 8.96 28.50 0.61
N SER A 650 7.64 28.52 0.63
CA SER A 650 6.78 28.03 1.72
C SER A 650 6.04 26.75 1.30
N HIS A 651 5.25 26.16 2.21
CA HIS A 651 4.51 24.90 2.14
C HIS A 651 4.33 24.37 0.72
N GLY A 652 4.85 23.17 0.49
CA GLY A 652 4.84 22.50 -0.80
C GLY A 652 4.97 20.98 -0.69
N GLU A 653 4.88 20.32 -1.85
CA GLU A 653 5.12 18.88 -1.98
C GLU A 653 6.04 18.59 -3.17
N MET A 654 6.90 17.58 -3.00
CA MET A 654 7.69 16.99 -4.08
C MET A 654 6.78 16.32 -5.11
N ILE A 655 7.06 16.48 -6.40
CA ILE A 655 6.47 15.63 -7.44
C ILE A 655 6.98 14.21 -7.23
N ARG A 656 6.07 13.32 -6.82
CA ARG A 656 6.40 11.94 -6.47
C ARG A 656 6.64 11.06 -7.70
N ALA A 657 7.56 10.11 -7.55
CA ALA A 657 7.81 9.02 -8.50
C ALA A 657 6.79 7.86 -8.37
N GLY A 658 5.88 7.93 -7.40
CA GLY A 658 4.75 7.02 -7.23
C GLY A 658 3.71 7.61 -6.28
N TYR A 659 2.46 7.21 -6.40
CA TYR A 659 1.31 7.91 -5.79
C TYR A 659 0.80 7.28 -4.47
N ASP A 660 1.41 6.21 -4.00
CA ASP A 660 0.92 5.43 -2.85
C ASP A 660 1.50 5.83 -1.48
N GLN A 661 1.03 5.14 -0.43
CA GLN A 661 1.32 5.39 0.99
C GLN A 661 2.80 5.33 1.40
N THR A 662 3.72 5.02 0.47
CA THR A 662 5.16 5.02 0.75
C THR A 662 5.87 6.32 0.40
N LEU A 663 5.15 7.26 -0.25
CA LEU A 663 5.57 8.64 -0.57
C LEU A 663 6.92 8.67 -1.29
N THR A 664 7.01 7.95 -2.42
CA THR A 664 8.28 7.75 -3.14
C THR A 664 8.61 8.91 -4.08
N ILE A 665 9.84 9.44 -3.95
CA ILE A 665 10.42 10.49 -4.81
C ILE A 665 11.67 9.97 -5.52
N SER A 666 11.91 10.48 -6.71
CA SER A 666 13.19 10.32 -7.42
C SER A 666 14.27 11.21 -6.74
N PRO A 667 15.51 10.74 -6.54
CA PRO A 667 16.65 11.61 -6.18
C PRO A 667 17.16 12.46 -7.35
N CYS A 668 16.55 12.33 -8.53
CA CYS A 668 17.01 12.82 -9.82
C CYS A 668 15.92 13.67 -10.49
N LYS A 669 16.31 14.78 -11.12
CA LYS A 669 15.43 15.81 -11.70
C LYS A 669 14.27 16.19 -10.79
N MET A 670 14.59 16.45 -9.52
CA MET A 670 13.60 16.76 -8.49
C MET A 670 12.75 17.97 -8.89
N GLN A 671 11.44 17.90 -8.61
CA GLN A 671 10.50 19.01 -8.76
C GLN A 671 9.68 19.18 -7.48
N PHE A 672 9.41 20.43 -7.09
CA PHE A 672 8.71 20.78 -5.85
C PHE A 672 7.65 21.84 -6.14
N LEU A 673 6.37 21.47 -5.99
CA LEU A 673 5.23 22.38 -6.13
C LEU A 673 5.08 23.10 -4.79
N TYR A 674 5.17 24.43 -4.78
CA TYR A 674 5.32 25.22 -3.56
C TYR A 674 4.46 26.48 -3.58
N GLN A 675 4.11 27.01 -2.41
CA GLN A 675 3.45 28.30 -2.30
C GLN A 675 4.45 29.45 -2.17
N GLY A 676 4.20 30.52 -2.92
CA GLY A 676 4.92 31.79 -2.84
C GLY A 676 3.95 32.96 -2.90
N ARG A 677 4.46 34.17 -2.65
CA ARG A 677 3.71 35.43 -2.70
C ARG A 677 4.61 36.61 -3.09
N ASP A 678 4.00 37.71 -3.53
CA ASP A 678 4.69 38.99 -3.69
C ASP A 678 5.38 39.38 -2.36
N PRO A 679 6.71 39.60 -2.35
CA PRO A 679 7.47 39.95 -1.15
C PRO A 679 6.99 41.22 -0.43
N ASN A 680 6.26 42.09 -1.13
CA ASN A 680 5.74 43.37 -0.65
C ASN A 680 4.33 43.27 -0.04
N SER A 681 3.65 42.12 -0.13
CA SER A 681 2.33 41.94 0.46
C SER A 681 2.36 42.04 1.99
N SER A 682 1.49 42.88 2.55
CA SER A 682 1.50 43.31 3.96
C SER A 682 0.13 43.20 4.67
N THR A 683 -0.76 42.34 4.16
CA THR A 683 -2.06 42.03 4.77
C THR A 683 -1.94 41.01 5.92
N ASP A 684 -3.03 40.81 6.66
CA ASP A 684 -3.17 39.68 7.59
C ASP A 684 -2.84 38.34 6.91
N TYR A 685 -2.28 37.39 7.67
CA TYR A 685 -1.69 36.15 7.15
C TYR A 685 -2.65 35.34 6.26
N ASN A 686 -3.90 35.17 6.67
CA ASN A 686 -4.92 34.42 5.92
C ASN A 686 -5.39 35.14 4.64
N SER A 687 -5.17 36.46 4.55
CA SER A 687 -5.50 37.29 3.39
C SER A 687 -4.32 37.50 2.44
N LEU A 688 -3.14 36.92 2.74
CA LEU A 688 -1.96 37.04 1.87
C LEU A 688 -2.21 36.37 0.51
N PRO A 689 -1.78 36.99 -0.60
CA PRO A 689 -2.06 36.50 -1.95
C PRO A 689 -1.12 35.36 -2.35
N TRP A 690 -1.23 34.22 -1.67
CA TRP A 690 -0.45 33.02 -1.98
C TRP A 690 -0.86 32.42 -3.33
N ARG A 691 0.16 31.94 -4.07
CA ARG A 691 0.09 31.37 -5.42
C ARG A 691 1.00 30.14 -5.46
N LEU A 692 0.69 29.18 -6.33
CA LEU A 692 1.56 28.00 -6.49
C LEU A 692 2.51 28.17 -7.67
N GLY A 693 3.79 27.86 -7.44
CA GLY A 693 4.82 27.73 -8.47
C GLY A 693 5.52 26.38 -8.39
N LEU A 694 6.35 26.06 -9.38
CA LEU A 694 7.07 24.80 -9.46
C LEU A 694 8.58 25.06 -9.52
N LEU A 695 9.30 24.57 -8.51
CA LEU A 695 10.75 24.45 -8.58
C LEU A 695 11.12 23.21 -9.41
N THR A 696 12.11 23.34 -10.29
CA THR A 696 12.77 22.22 -10.97
C THR A 696 14.27 22.28 -10.67
N GLN A 697 14.83 21.16 -10.23
CA GLN A 697 16.22 21.08 -9.80
C GLN A 697 17.19 21.31 -10.98
N SER A 698 18.09 22.28 -10.85
CA SER A 698 19.05 22.66 -11.89
C SER A 698 20.44 22.03 -11.72
N ASN A 699 20.80 21.56 -10.51
CA ASN A 699 22.05 20.85 -10.24
C ASN A 699 21.92 19.32 -10.22
N SER A 700 20.89 18.75 -10.85
CA SER A 700 20.70 17.30 -10.86
C SER A 700 21.74 16.60 -11.75
N THR A 701 22.40 15.58 -11.19
CA THR A 701 23.42 14.76 -11.89
C THR A 701 22.83 13.51 -12.54
N CYS A 702 21.51 13.39 -12.54
CA CYS A 702 20.69 12.33 -13.09
C CYS A 702 19.28 12.88 -13.39
#